data_AF-A0A9R1VQB3-F1
#
_entry.id   AF-A0A9R1VQB3-F1
#
_cell.length_a   1.000
_cell.length_b   1.000
_cell.length_c   1.000
_cell.angle_alpha   90.00
_cell.angle_beta   90.00
_cell.angle_gamma   90.00
#
_symmetry.space_group_name_H-M   'P 1'
#
loop_
_entity.id
_entity.type
_entity.pdbx_description
1 polymer ?
#
loop_
_entity_poly.entity_id
_entity_poly.type
_entity_poly.pdbx_seq_one_letter_code
_entity_poly.pdbx_strand_id
1 'polypeptide(L)'
;MAMIALNKKNHLSIFSIYLVSWLPPSYRLQLGIQNLRLHDANKSGSWSCPFRGFRCCPNGIVESKGISCMISHLKSLHLHTDECRAVLQEGITSDHGLFMAVAATLKEFGQWICGNYMKLHALSRSCHHPDGLIKFNDRADDMSGHIVGILKLTPNKPETDLNGGLVMDAQLLDRVFKLPITTVKSIPHSCRMDFSQAFKASISKVVSHPGSVEAWVALLILPRCTFQVFNPKDRQERRSGNRKSLQHRNILSALATWGTEDSIAKLVKNLVDNARLEQQGKKEECIQDGRTPDNTNVRQCLRKVVDGYFIAAVKVLCSSGVAPFGGDTTKALEDKHPYKPPPSMPNTIFLEPPLVVDVDNVLGGIKSFPKGTSCGRDGLRVQHILDALCGEGSAIANDLLRAITSVVNLWIKGRCPSSLAEFVASAPLTPLLKPEKGIRPIAVGTIWRRLFGVGVSGGAEAILPSANRVLGERHDDGSLSMLTMDFSNAFNLVDRSALLHEVILRCPSISLWVEFLYGQATRLYLDNTHIWSTTGVQQGDPLGPLLFALVLHPLLHNISNNCKLLLHAWYLDDGTLIGDSEEVAKALDIITVIGPKLGLQLNIKKTELFWPSCDGRKLREGLFPADIGRPHLGVKLLGGAVSRDASFISSLAIKRAENSVNLIRLLPQLSDPQSELLLLRSSMGIAKLFFGLRTCQPVHMEETTLFFDNGLRGAIEDIVVCGGPLFGDIQWHIASLPIRFGGLGLYLAVEATSYAFVASRAQTWVLQDHILRDSGIYGMNSDYDGALASLRNKLPDSDLSNMEVHLDMTARQNTVFQCLRAPHAQGFLLAIPIDGIGQHMSPMEYRTILKYRLMIPVIPANKICPVCRKACLDSFGEHAVHCKELPRFKYRHDMKEGQPLEGVSPLMGLRVVGFTAGLAALKAATGKVDKHEKSCMENQHVFIPFAFDTFGFLAPDAVELLNRVQRIMHCNGISPSSMNVVFKRLSFAIQKGLAVQLVARLPSHLDSIWKLKHLKSLELNLCVLLENLPEDLGQLECLESFDLSYTKIKHLPDSICRLKHLKSLKLSHSLLLEKSPEDLGRIECLEKLDLSYTKIKHLPNSICMLKHLKSLELCHCPLLEKLPGISAN
;
A
#
# COMPACT_ATOMS: atom_id res chain seq x y z
N MET A 1 3.47 -44.42 16.75
CA MET A 1 3.62 -45.65 15.95
C MET A 1 2.24 -46.11 15.46
N ALA A 2 2.18 -47.13 14.58
CA ALA A 2 0.99 -47.63 13.84
C ALA A 2 -0.32 -47.68 14.67
N MET A 3 -1.53 -47.31 14.20
CA MET A 3 -2.29 -47.48 12.93
C MET A 3 -3.36 -48.60 13.05
N ILE A 4 -4.53 -48.35 12.42
CA ILE A 4 -5.63 -49.29 12.03
C ILE A 4 -6.87 -49.36 12.96
N ALA A 5 -7.91 -48.61 12.52
CA ALA A 5 -9.35 -48.90 12.38
C ALA A 5 -10.13 -49.87 13.32
N LEU A 6 -11.34 -49.43 13.70
CA LEU A 6 -12.62 -50.09 13.32
C LEU A 6 -13.85 -49.17 13.55
N ASN A 7 -15.06 -49.67 13.30
CA ASN A 7 -16.23 -48.92 12.83
C ASN A 7 -17.49 -49.03 13.77
N LYS A 8 -18.47 -48.10 13.60
CA LYS A 8 -19.91 -48.11 14.00
C LYS A 8 -20.40 -47.41 15.29
N LYS A 9 -21.32 -46.45 15.04
CA LYS A 9 -22.69 -46.22 15.61
C LYS A 9 -22.94 -45.72 17.05
N ASN A 10 -23.73 -44.63 17.08
CA ASN A 10 -24.87 -44.27 17.97
C ASN A 10 -24.62 -44.15 19.49
N HIS A 11 -25.08 -43.09 20.19
CA HIS A 11 -26.51 -42.77 20.41
C HIS A 11 -26.72 -41.33 20.97
N LEU A 12 -27.85 -40.71 20.58
CA LEU A 12 -28.90 -40.01 21.38
C LEU A 12 -28.56 -39.08 22.58
N SER A 13 -29.39 -38.10 23.00
CA SER A 13 -30.46 -37.25 22.40
C SER A 13 -31.16 -36.39 23.48
N ILE A 14 -31.94 -35.37 23.08
CA ILE A 14 -33.05 -34.70 23.84
C ILE A 14 -32.65 -33.73 24.97
N PHE A 15 -33.05 -32.45 24.85
CA PHE A 15 -34.12 -31.76 25.60
C PHE A 15 -34.41 -30.41 24.86
N SER A 16 -35.61 -29.93 24.49
CA SER A 16 -36.98 -29.92 25.08
C SER A 16 -37.18 -28.81 26.13
N ILE A 17 -38.30 -28.06 26.31
CA ILE A 17 -39.63 -27.80 25.65
C ILE A 17 -40.13 -26.41 26.18
N TYR A 18 -41.25 -25.89 25.65
CA TYR A 18 -42.21 -24.88 26.18
C TYR A 18 -42.18 -23.49 25.48
N LEU A 19 -43.31 -22.81 25.21
CA LEU A 19 -44.61 -22.84 25.91
C LEU A 19 -45.88 -22.84 25.00
N VAL A 20 -47.05 -22.94 25.63
CA VAL A 20 -48.38 -23.32 25.10
C VAL A 20 -49.29 -22.11 24.77
N SER A 21 -50.36 -22.36 24.01
CA SER A 21 -51.77 -21.86 24.16
C SER A 21 -52.34 -20.57 23.49
N TRP A 22 -53.38 -20.84 22.67
CA TRP A 22 -54.75 -20.25 22.63
C TRP A 22 -55.06 -18.88 21.98
N LEU A 23 -55.90 -18.91 20.92
CA LEU A 23 -57.27 -18.33 20.82
C LEU A 23 -57.89 -18.72 19.42
N PRO A 24 -59.23 -18.59 19.16
CA PRO A 24 -59.97 -19.63 18.43
C PRO A 24 -60.81 -19.08 17.21
N PRO A 25 -62.08 -19.46 16.89
CA PRO A 25 -62.31 -20.19 15.63
C PRO A 25 -63.45 -19.66 14.72
N SER A 26 -63.17 -19.49 13.42
CA SER A 26 -64.14 -19.64 12.31
C SER A 26 -63.42 -19.55 10.95
N TYR A 27 -64.05 -20.06 9.87
CA TYR A 27 -63.51 -20.17 8.50
C TYR A 27 -62.36 -21.18 8.25
N ARG A 28 -62.58 -22.48 8.54
CA ARG A 28 -61.91 -23.60 7.83
C ARG A 28 -62.79 -24.85 7.64
N LEU A 29 -63.47 -24.89 6.49
CA LEU A 29 -64.04 -26.02 5.73
C LEU A 29 -63.98 -25.56 4.25
N GLN A 30 -63.72 -26.30 3.17
CA GLN A 30 -63.46 -27.71 2.81
C GLN A 30 -62.79 -27.63 1.39
N LEU A 31 -61.89 -28.48 0.86
CA LEU A 31 -61.19 -29.74 1.19
C LEU A 31 -59.72 -29.61 0.66
N GLY A 32 -58.77 -30.54 0.81
CA GLY A 32 -58.73 -31.83 1.53
C GLY A 32 -57.83 -32.88 0.85
N ILE A 33 -56.51 -32.72 0.90
CA ILE A 33 -55.54 -33.82 0.79
C ILE A 33 -54.59 -33.71 1.99
N GLN A 34 -54.50 -34.78 2.80
CA GLN A 34 -53.74 -34.79 4.05
C GLN A 34 -52.26 -35.13 3.83
N ASN A 35 -51.41 -34.66 4.75
CA ASN A 35 -50.04 -35.16 4.91
C ASN A 35 -50.03 -36.69 5.12
N LEU A 36 -49.70 -37.44 4.07
CA LEU A 36 -49.40 -38.87 4.17
C LEU A 36 -47.94 -39.06 4.55
N ARG A 37 -47.70 -39.51 5.79
CA ARG A 37 -46.38 -39.99 6.22
C ARG A 37 -46.01 -41.23 5.41
N LEU A 38 -44.98 -41.14 4.58
CA LEU A 38 -44.32 -42.33 4.02
C LEU A 38 -43.36 -42.93 5.04
N HIS A 39 -43.90 -43.58 6.08
CA HIS A 39 -43.20 -44.60 6.86
C HIS A 39 -44.17 -45.52 7.63
N ASP A 40 -45.12 -46.12 6.90
CA ASP A 40 -45.85 -47.32 7.34
C ASP A 40 -45.67 -48.44 6.30
N ALA A 41 -44.47 -49.04 6.29
CA ALA A 41 -44.25 -50.32 5.62
C ALA A 41 -44.80 -51.43 6.52
N ASN A 42 -46.09 -51.73 6.34
CA ASN A 42 -46.79 -52.82 7.02
C ASN A 42 -46.06 -54.17 6.86
N LYS A 43 -46.19 -55.05 7.86
CA LYS A 43 -45.73 -56.45 7.84
C LYS A 43 -46.36 -57.33 6.74
N SER A 44 -47.20 -56.77 5.85
CA SER A 44 -47.81 -57.44 4.70
C SER A 44 -46.99 -57.33 3.40
N GLY A 45 -46.04 -56.38 3.30
CA GLY A 45 -45.06 -56.31 2.21
C GLY A 45 -45.60 -55.89 0.84
N SER A 46 -46.60 -54.99 0.77
CA SER A 46 -46.88 -54.23 -0.46
C SER A 46 -46.08 -52.92 -0.49
N TRP A 47 -45.71 -52.47 -1.69
CA TRP A 47 -44.97 -51.23 -1.89
C TRP A 47 -45.95 -50.10 -2.24
N SER A 48 -45.75 -48.92 -1.65
CA SER A 48 -46.52 -47.72 -2.01
C SER A 48 -45.79 -46.89 -3.06
N CYS A 49 -46.52 -46.40 -4.05
CA CYS A 49 -46.00 -45.51 -5.08
C CYS A 49 -45.74 -44.12 -4.49
N PRO A 50 -44.57 -43.49 -4.71
CA PRO A 50 -44.27 -42.15 -4.18
C PRO A 50 -45.17 -41.04 -4.77
N PHE A 51 -45.94 -41.34 -5.81
CA PHE A 51 -46.89 -40.44 -6.47
C PHE A 51 -48.36 -40.65 -6.02
N ARG A 52 -48.58 -41.31 -4.87
CA ARG A 52 -49.92 -41.52 -4.29
C ARG A 52 -50.65 -40.19 -4.10
N GLY A 53 -51.81 -40.04 -4.74
CA GLY A 53 -52.63 -38.82 -4.68
C GLY A 53 -52.43 -37.85 -5.85
N PHE A 54 -51.49 -38.09 -6.78
CA PHE A 54 -51.49 -37.41 -8.08
C PHE A 54 -52.66 -37.90 -8.96
N ARG A 55 -53.11 -37.06 -9.91
CA ARG A 55 -54.29 -37.31 -10.78
C ARG A 55 -54.39 -38.73 -11.35
N CYS A 56 -53.25 -39.35 -11.69
CA CYS A 56 -53.20 -40.66 -12.33
C CYS A 56 -53.07 -41.84 -11.35
N CYS A 57 -52.79 -41.62 -10.05
CA CYS A 57 -52.62 -42.71 -9.08
C CYS A 57 -53.23 -42.36 -7.70
N PRO A 58 -54.58 -42.42 -7.57
CA PRO A 58 -55.26 -42.00 -6.34
C PRO A 58 -54.90 -42.86 -5.12
N ASN A 59 -54.86 -44.19 -5.31
CA ASN A 59 -54.70 -45.14 -4.21
C ASN A 59 -53.24 -45.47 -3.89
N GLY A 60 -52.32 -45.37 -4.86
CA GLY A 60 -50.87 -45.51 -4.65
C GLY A 60 -50.38 -46.91 -4.25
N ILE A 61 -51.17 -47.96 -4.47
CA ILE A 61 -50.82 -49.34 -4.10
C ILE A 61 -50.36 -50.09 -5.36
N VAL A 62 -49.23 -50.80 -5.28
CA VAL A 62 -48.80 -51.75 -6.32
C VAL A 62 -49.21 -53.16 -5.92
N GLU A 63 -50.02 -53.82 -6.76
CA GLU A 63 -50.75 -55.05 -6.42
C GLU A 63 -49.88 -56.32 -6.36
N SER A 64 -48.59 -56.27 -6.71
CA SER A 64 -47.69 -57.42 -6.57
C SER A 64 -46.27 -57.06 -6.09
N LYS A 65 -45.59 -58.06 -5.53
CA LYS A 65 -44.32 -57.90 -4.82
C LYS A 65 -43.12 -58.08 -5.76
N GLY A 66 -42.43 -57.00 -6.09
CA GLY A 66 -41.14 -57.07 -6.80
C GLY A 66 -40.72 -55.76 -7.46
N ILE A 67 -39.40 -55.54 -7.56
CA ILE A 67 -38.80 -54.33 -8.14
C ILE A 67 -39.23 -54.12 -9.60
N SER A 68 -39.33 -55.21 -10.38
CA SER A 68 -39.81 -55.15 -11.77
C SER A 68 -41.24 -54.64 -11.90
N CYS A 69 -42.13 -54.98 -10.95
CA CYS A 69 -43.53 -54.56 -11.00
C CYS A 69 -43.69 -53.07 -10.63
N MET A 70 -42.97 -52.57 -9.63
CA MET A 70 -42.94 -51.13 -9.31
C MET A 70 -42.37 -50.31 -10.49
N ILE A 71 -41.27 -50.76 -11.12
CA ILE A 71 -40.72 -50.10 -12.30
C ILE A 71 -41.70 -50.16 -13.50
N SER A 72 -42.44 -51.25 -13.65
CA SER A 72 -43.50 -51.36 -14.66
C SER A 72 -44.64 -50.36 -14.40
N HIS A 73 -45.14 -50.30 -13.16
CA HIS A 73 -46.18 -49.36 -12.71
C HIS A 73 -45.80 -47.89 -12.95
N LEU A 74 -44.56 -47.50 -12.60
CA LEU A 74 -44.05 -46.15 -12.88
C LEU A 74 -44.00 -45.86 -14.40
N LYS A 75 -43.62 -46.84 -15.21
CA LYS A 75 -43.58 -46.69 -16.68
C LYS A 75 -44.96 -46.65 -17.33
N SER A 76 -45.93 -47.40 -16.81
CA SER A 76 -47.27 -47.53 -17.43
C SER A 76 -48.28 -46.46 -16.98
N LEU A 77 -48.18 -45.92 -15.76
CA LEU A 77 -49.07 -44.84 -15.31
C LEU A 77 -48.43 -43.45 -15.32
N HIS A 78 -47.18 -43.31 -14.87
CA HIS A 78 -46.57 -42.00 -14.63
C HIS A 78 -45.67 -41.50 -15.77
N LEU A 79 -45.02 -42.42 -16.50
CA LEU A 79 -44.07 -42.08 -17.57
C LEU A 79 -44.54 -42.52 -18.97
N HIS A 80 -45.82 -42.86 -19.13
CA HIS A 80 -46.37 -43.43 -20.37
C HIS A 80 -46.57 -42.40 -21.48
N THR A 81 -47.35 -41.34 -21.21
CA THR A 81 -47.61 -40.23 -22.13
C THR A 81 -46.74 -39.01 -21.80
N ASP A 82 -46.54 -38.12 -22.78
CA ASP A 82 -45.76 -36.89 -22.56
C ASP A 82 -46.48 -35.90 -21.63
N GLU A 83 -47.82 -35.88 -21.62
CA GLU A 83 -48.62 -35.12 -20.64
C GLU A 83 -48.37 -35.60 -19.20
N CYS A 84 -48.39 -36.91 -18.95
CA CYS A 84 -48.07 -37.46 -17.63
C CYS A 84 -46.62 -37.14 -17.23
N ARG A 85 -45.66 -37.24 -18.17
CA ARG A 85 -44.26 -36.86 -17.93
C ARG A 85 -44.12 -35.38 -17.54
N ALA A 86 -44.78 -34.48 -18.26
CA ALA A 86 -44.75 -33.05 -17.99
C ALA A 86 -45.33 -32.70 -16.61
N VAL A 87 -46.51 -33.24 -16.27
CA VAL A 87 -47.13 -33.07 -14.94
C VAL A 87 -46.24 -33.63 -13.82
N LEU A 88 -45.56 -34.76 -14.06
CA LEU A 88 -44.64 -35.35 -13.09
C LEU A 88 -43.37 -34.51 -12.91
N GLN A 89 -42.83 -33.98 -14.02
CA GLN A 89 -41.66 -33.11 -14.05
C GLN A 89 -41.96 -31.79 -13.32
N GLU A 90 -43.11 -31.17 -13.57
CA GLU A 90 -43.60 -29.97 -12.90
C GLU A 90 -43.77 -30.23 -11.39
N GLY A 91 -44.43 -31.33 -11.01
CA GLY A 91 -44.60 -31.73 -9.61
C GLY A 91 -43.27 -31.92 -8.87
N ILE A 92 -42.33 -32.66 -9.47
CA ILE A 92 -40.99 -32.89 -8.89
C ILE A 92 -40.15 -31.59 -8.85
N THR A 93 -40.37 -30.66 -9.78
CA THR A 93 -39.69 -29.35 -9.78
C THR A 93 -40.26 -28.41 -8.72
N SER A 94 -41.57 -28.50 -8.43
CA SER A 94 -42.30 -27.55 -7.58
C SER A 94 -42.42 -27.98 -6.12
N ASP A 95 -42.44 -29.29 -5.83
CA ASP A 95 -42.58 -29.84 -4.48
C ASP A 95 -41.27 -30.53 -4.03
N HIS A 96 -40.62 -29.93 -3.04
CA HIS A 96 -39.38 -30.46 -2.46
C HIS A 96 -39.59 -31.79 -1.70
N GLY A 97 -40.74 -31.98 -1.07
CA GLY A 97 -41.10 -33.24 -0.40
C GLY A 97 -41.26 -34.37 -1.42
N LEU A 98 -41.96 -34.10 -2.52
CA LEU A 98 -42.09 -35.04 -3.63
C LEU A 98 -40.73 -35.34 -4.29
N PHE A 99 -39.91 -34.32 -4.55
CA PHE A 99 -38.55 -34.49 -5.09
C PHE A 99 -37.73 -35.46 -4.23
N MET A 100 -37.71 -35.25 -2.90
CA MET A 100 -36.93 -36.08 -1.98
C MET A 100 -37.51 -37.49 -1.84
N ALA A 101 -38.84 -37.66 -1.84
CA ALA A 101 -39.48 -38.97 -1.83
C ALA A 101 -39.13 -39.78 -3.08
N VAL A 102 -39.26 -39.19 -4.27
CA VAL A 102 -38.92 -39.84 -5.54
C VAL A 102 -37.43 -40.18 -5.61
N ALA A 103 -36.55 -39.27 -5.20
CA ALA A 103 -35.11 -39.52 -5.17
C ALA A 103 -34.73 -40.68 -4.22
N ALA A 104 -35.39 -40.78 -3.06
CA ALA A 104 -35.21 -41.89 -2.12
C ALA A 104 -35.68 -43.23 -2.71
N THR A 105 -36.87 -43.26 -3.33
CA THR A 105 -37.40 -44.47 -4.00
C THR A 105 -36.51 -44.93 -5.16
N LEU A 106 -36.01 -44.00 -5.97
CA LEU A 106 -35.08 -44.32 -7.07
C LEU A 106 -33.75 -44.90 -6.56
N LYS A 107 -33.22 -44.35 -5.45
CA LYS A 107 -32.03 -44.86 -4.76
C LYS A 107 -32.23 -46.29 -4.24
N GLU A 108 -33.36 -46.57 -3.59
CA GLU A 108 -33.68 -47.89 -3.05
C GLU A 108 -33.76 -48.98 -4.14
N PHE A 109 -34.22 -48.62 -5.34
CA PHE A 109 -34.33 -49.56 -6.48
C PHE A 109 -33.16 -49.53 -7.46
N GLY A 110 -32.07 -48.80 -7.18
CA GLY A 110 -30.90 -48.74 -8.05
C GLY A 110 -31.22 -48.22 -9.47
N GLN A 111 -32.08 -47.20 -9.55
CA GLN A 111 -32.45 -46.52 -10.79
C GLN A 111 -32.18 -45.02 -10.66
N TRP A 112 -32.06 -44.32 -11.78
CA TRP A 112 -32.08 -42.87 -11.86
C TRP A 112 -33.02 -42.41 -12.98
N ILE A 113 -33.52 -41.19 -12.88
CA ILE A 113 -34.37 -40.59 -13.92
C ILE A 113 -33.65 -39.38 -14.54
N CYS A 114 -33.67 -39.31 -15.88
CA CYS A 114 -33.27 -38.10 -16.59
C CYS A 114 -34.45 -37.12 -16.56
N GLY A 115 -34.33 -36.06 -15.78
CA GLY A 115 -35.39 -35.10 -15.50
C GLY A 115 -35.86 -34.31 -16.73
N ASN A 116 -34.99 -34.10 -17.72
CA ASN A 116 -35.34 -33.34 -18.94
C ASN A 116 -36.32 -34.08 -19.86
N TYR A 117 -36.37 -35.41 -19.77
CA TYR A 117 -37.18 -36.27 -20.66
C TYR A 117 -38.00 -37.32 -19.88
N MET A 118 -37.94 -37.27 -18.55
CA MET A 118 -38.57 -38.19 -17.60
C MET A 118 -38.43 -39.67 -17.98
N LYS A 119 -37.20 -40.09 -18.36
CA LYS A 119 -36.87 -41.48 -18.68
C LYS A 119 -36.05 -42.15 -17.56
N LEU A 120 -36.45 -43.38 -17.22
CA LEU A 120 -35.88 -44.17 -16.13
C LEU A 120 -34.77 -45.10 -16.63
N HIS A 121 -33.61 -45.09 -15.96
CA HIS A 121 -32.42 -45.85 -16.32
C HIS A 121 -31.81 -46.56 -15.10
N ALA A 122 -31.19 -47.72 -15.32
CA ALA A 122 -30.31 -48.32 -14.31
C ALA A 122 -29.04 -47.47 -14.13
N LEU A 123 -28.44 -47.48 -12.93
CA LEU A 123 -27.25 -46.65 -12.61
C LEU A 123 -26.09 -46.85 -13.59
N SER A 124 -25.93 -48.06 -14.14
CA SER A 124 -24.89 -48.41 -15.12
C SER A 124 -25.17 -47.96 -16.56
N ARG A 125 -26.38 -47.47 -16.88
CA ARG A 125 -26.77 -47.04 -18.22
C ARG A 125 -26.83 -45.52 -18.34
N SER A 126 -26.29 -45.01 -19.43
CA SER A 126 -26.37 -43.60 -19.83
C SER A 126 -27.59 -43.34 -20.72
N CYS A 127 -28.15 -42.14 -20.63
CA CYS A 127 -29.19 -41.69 -21.55
C CYS A 127 -28.55 -40.94 -22.74
N HIS A 128 -29.01 -41.27 -23.94
CA HIS A 128 -28.47 -40.76 -25.20
C HIS A 128 -29.47 -39.77 -25.80
N HIS A 129 -29.01 -38.55 -26.10
CA HIS A 129 -29.81 -37.47 -26.67
C HIS A 129 -29.06 -36.76 -27.80
N PRO A 130 -29.76 -36.01 -28.68
CA PRO A 130 -29.12 -35.26 -29.77
C PRO A 130 -28.03 -34.30 -29.30
N ASP A 131 -28.24 -33.68 -28.13
CA ASP A 131 -27.34 -32.67 -27.56
C ASP A 131 -26.20 -33.25 -26.69
N GLY A 132 -26.15 -34.58 -26.53
CA GLY A 132 -25.09 -35.26 -25.78
C GLY A 132 -25.54 -36.48 -24.97
N LEU A 133 -24.60 -37.01 -24.19
CA LEU A 133 -24.74 -38.28 -23.46
C LEU A 133 -24.73 -38.03 -21.95
N ILE A 134 -25.87 -38.22 -21.31
CA ILE A 134 -26.08 -37.95 -19.88
C ILE A 134 -25.82 -39.24 -19.09
N LYS A 135 -24.98 -39.15 -18.05
CA LYS A 135 -24.65 -40.28 -17.16
C LYS A 135 -25.16 -40.01 -15.74
N PHE A 136 -25.40 -41.10 -15.00
CA PHE A 136 -25.63 -41.03 -13.56
C PHE A 136 -24.45 -40.36 -12.84
N ASN A 137 -24.73 -39.49 -11.86
CA ASN A 137 -23.73 -38.71 -11.14
C ASN A 137 -23.56 -39.21 -9.69
N ASP A 138 -22.65 -40.16 -9.51
CA ASP A 138 -22.38 -40.88 -8.26
C ASP A 138 -21.63 -40.05 -7.18
N ARG A 139 -21.50 -38.72 -7.38
CA ARG A 139 -20.75 -37.82 -6.47
C ARG A 139 -21.61 -36.84 -5.68
N ALA A 140 -22.93 -36.99 -5.71
CA ALA A 140 -23.83 -36.26 -4.81
C ALA A 140 -24.02 -37.07 -3.52
N ASP A 141 -23.42 -36.61 -2.41
CA ASP A 141 -23.50 -37.25 -1.08
C ASP A 141 -24.86 -36.99 -0.38
N ASP A 142 -25.92 -36.86 -1.17
CA ASP A 142 -27.31 -36.61 -0.79
C ASP A 142 -28.23 -37.26 -1.84
N MET A 143 -29.40 -37.75 -1.41
CA MET A 143 -30.30 -38.65 -2.17
C MET A 143 -30.65 -38.15 -3.58
N SER A 144 -30.63 -36.82 -3.77
CA SER A 144 -30.82 -36.08 -5.03
C SER A 144 -30.09 -36.59 -6.28
N GLY A 145 -28.97 -37.32 -6.18
CA GLY A 145 -28.20 -37.79 -7.35
C GLY A 145 -28.98 -38.69 -8.33
N HIS A 146 -30.13 -39.24 -7.91
CA HIS A 146 -30.97 -40.13 -8.69
C HIS A 146 -31.99 -39.40 -9.60
N ILE A 147 -32.08 -38.06 -9.51
CA ILE A 147 -32.87 -37.22 -10.43
C ILE A 147 -31.91 -36.23 -11.11
N VAL A 148 -31.59 -36.48 -12.38
CA VAL A 148 -30.55 -35.72 -13.11
C VAL A 148 -31.18 -34.83 -14.17
N GLY A 149 -31.12 -33.51 -13.99
CA GLY A 149 -31.62 -32.49 -14.94
C GLY A 149 -32.67 -31.54 -14.36
N ILE A 150 -33.29 -31.90 -13.23
CA ILE A 150 -34.20 -31.00 -12.48
C ILE A 150 -33.43 -30.33 -11.34
N LEU A 151 -33.62 -29.02 -11.16
CA LEU A 151 -32.97 -28.24 -10.11
C LEU A 151 -33.63 -28.47 -8.75
N LYS A 152 -32.82 -28.77 -7.72
CA LYS A 152 -33.28 -28.90 -6.33
C LYS A 152 -33.65 -27.52 -5.76
N LEU A 153 -34.92 -27.29 -5.44
CA LEU A 153 -35.34 -26.17 -4.59
C LEU A 153 -34.64 -26.30 -3.23
N THR A 154 -33.93 -25.25 -2.80
CA THR A 154 -33.35 -25.16 -1.45
C THR A 154 -34.32 -24.43 -0.51
N PRO A 155 -34.42 -24.79 0.78
CA PRO A 155 -35.34 -24.12 1.70
C PRO A 155 -35.04 -22.61 1.80
N ASN A 156 -36.02 -21.81 1.39
CA ASN A 156 -36.19 -20.37 1.52
C ASN A 156 -34.96 -19.56 2.01
N LYS A 157 -34.19 -19.04 1.05
CA LYS A 157 -33.73 -17.64 1.17
C LYS A 157 -34.87 -16.73 0.68
N PRO A 158 -35.04 -15.52 1.22
CA PRO A 158 -36.01 -14.58 0.68
C PRO A 158 -35.65 -14.28 -0.78
N GLU A 159 -36.59 -14.56 -1.68
CA GLU A 159 -36.46 -14.17 -3.08
C GLU A 159 -36.39 -12.65 -3.13
N THR A 160 -35.28 -12.12 -3.66
CA THR A 160 -35.16 -10.69 -3.94
C THR A 160 -35.87 -10.43 -5.25
N ASP A 161 -37.18 -10.28 -5.14
CA ASP A 161 -38.06 -10.00 -6.27
C ASP A 161 -37.70 -8.62 -6.85
N LEU A 162 -37.03 -8.63 -7.99
CA LEU A 162 -36.67 -7.45 -8.78
C LEU A 162 -37.70 -7.20 -9.90
N ASN A 163 -38.88 -7.83 -9.83
CA ASN A 163 -40.01 -7.52 -10.69
C ASN A 163 -40.80 -6.29 -10.21
N GLY A 164 -40.62 -5.86 -8.97
CA GLY A 164 -40.97 -4.50 -8.54
C GLY A 164 -39.98 -3.47 -9.11
N GLY A 165 -40.47 -2.30 -9.52
CA GLY A 165 -39.67 -1.25 -10.15
C GLY A 165 -38.44 -0.82 -9.34
N LEU A 166 -37.36 -0.41 -10.01
CA LEU A 166 -36.13 -0.02 -9.34
C LEU A 166 -36.31 1.28 -8.54
N VAL A 167 -36.46 1.16 -7.23
CA VAL A 167 -36.36 2.30 -6.31
C VAL A 167 -34.89 2.65 -6.06
N MET A 168 -34.53 3.92 -6.24
CA MET A 168 -33.17 4.46 -6.04
C MET A 168 -32.88 4.80 -4.57
N ASP A 169 -33.16 3.86 -3.68
CA ASP A 169 -33.02 4.02 -2.23
C ASP A 169 -31.67 3.55 -1.67
N ALA A 170 -31.48 3.73 -0.36
CA ALA A 170 -30.30 3.22 0.33
C ALA A 170 -30.23 1.68 0.32
N GLN A 171 -31.36 0.96 0.25
CA GLN A 171 -31.37 -0.52 0.19
C GLN A 171 -30.82 -1.06 -1.14
N LEU A 172 -30.87 -0.27 -2.23
CA LEU A 172 -30.18 -0.60 -3.47
C LEU A 172 -28.66 -0.72 -3.29
N LEU A 173 -28.05 0.12 -2.43
CA LEU A 173 -26.62 0.00 -2.13
C LEU A 173 -26.28 -1.32 -1.46
N ASP A 174 -27.08 -1.80 -0.51
CA ASP A 174 -26.84 -3.10 0.13
C ASP A 174 -26.90 -4.25 -0.89
N ARG A 175 -27.96 -4.24 -1.72
CA ARG A 175 -28.14 -5.22 -2.80
C ARG A 175 -26.95 -5.24 -3.75
N VAL A 176 -26.48 -4.07 -4.20
CA VAL A 176 -25.35 -3.95 -5.15
C VAL A 176 -24.00 -4.27 -4.48
N PHE A 177 -23.75 -3.82 -3.24
CA PHE A 177 -22.46 -3.99 -2.56
C PHE A 177 -22.19 -5.44 -2.15
N LYS A 178 -23.25 -6.22 -1.88
CA LYS A 178 -23.20 -7.68 -1.65
C LYS A 178 -22.84 -8.51 -2.88
N LEU A 179 -22.99 -7.99 -4.11
CA LEU A 179 -22.63 -8.76 -5.31
C LEU A 179 -21.09 -8.93 -5.42
N PRO A 180 -20.58 -10.08 -5.88
CA PRO A 180 -19.13 -10.38 -5.94
C PRO A 180 -18.38 -9.74 -7.13
N ILE A 181 -18.84 -8.57 -7.61
CA ILE A 181 -18.44 -7.99 -8.89
C ILE A 181 -17.07 -7.31 -8.81
N THR A 182 -16.19 -7.65 -9.75
CA THR A 182 -14.85 -7.03 -9.88
C THR A 182 -14.87 -5.85 -10.87
N THR A 183 -14.37 -4.68 -10.44
CA THR A 183 -14.13 -3.53 -11.33
C THR A 183 -12.71 -3.54 -11.92
N VAL A 184 -12.55 -3.06 -13.16
CA VAL A 184 -11.23 -2.92 -13.80
C VAL A 184 -10.27 -2.04 -12.99
N LYS A 185 -8.96 -2.29 -13.09
CA LYS A 185 -7.93 -1.56 -12.33
C LYS A 185 -7.73 -0.11 -12.79
N SER A 186 -7.93 0.16 -14.08
CA SER A 186 -7.71 1.43 -14.76
C SER A 186 -8.70 1.60 -15.92
N ILE A 187 -8.92 2.84 -16.35
CA ILE A 187 -9.81 3.18 -17.46
C ILE A 187 -9.03 3.12 -18.78
N PRO A 188 -9.49 2.35 -19.78
CA PRO A 188 -8.90 2.37 -21.13
C PRO A 188 -8.88 3.79 -21.71
N HIS A 189 -7.82 4.14 -22.45
CA HIS A 189 -7.61 5.50 -22.95
C HIS A 189 -8.84 6.09 -23.66
N SER A 190 -9.46 5.28 -24.53
CA SER A 190 -10.63 5.65 -25.32
C SER A 190 -11.93 5.87 -24.53
N CYS A 191 -11.98 5.50 -23.24
CA CYS A 191 -13.18 5.63 -22.40
C CYS A 191 -13.03 6.71 -21.31
N ARG A 192 -11.86 7.38 -21.25
CA ARG A 192 -11.53 8.33 -20.17
C ARG A 192 -12.39 9.60 -20.22
N MET A 193 -12.66 10.10 -21.43
CA MET A 193 -13.47 11.31 -21.62
C MET A 193 -14.93 11.06 -21.27
N ASP A 194 -15.51 9.95 -21.74
CA ASP A 194 -16.91 9.57 -21.46
C ASP A 194 -17.14 9.37 -19.96
N PHE A 195 -16.21 8.69 -19.27
CA PHE A 195 -16.30 8.56 -17.81
C PHE A 195 -16.09 9.90 -17.09
N SER A 196 -15.16 10.75 -17.55
CA SER A 196 -14.94 12.08 -16.98
C SER A 196 -16.23 12.94 -17.03
N GLN A 197 -16.94 12.88 -18.16
CA GLN A 197 -18.25 13.54 -18.33
C GLN A 197 -19.34 12.89 -17.46
N ALA A 198 -19.50 11.57 -17.50
CA ALA A 198 -20.50 10.85 -16.70
C ALA A 198 -20.30 11.07 -15.18
N PHE A 199 -19.03 11.09 -14.73
CA PHE A 199 -18.68 11.33 -13.32
C PHE A 199 -18.92 12.79 -12.93
N LYS A 200 -18.52 13.78 -13.75
CA LYS A 200 -18.85 15.20 -13.54
C LYS A 200 -20.37 15.41 -13.49
N ALA A 201 -21.14 14.75 -14.34
CA ALA A 201 -22.61 14.84 -14.36
C ALA A 201 -23.26 14.28 -13.08
N SER A 202 -22.88 13.06 -12.66
CA SER A 202 -23.36 12.46 -11.41
C SER A 202 -22.99 13.31 -10.18
N ILE A 203 -21.77 13.85 -10.15
CA ILE A 203 -21.32 14.80 -9.11
C ILE A 203 -22.17 16.09 -9.13
N SER A 204 -22.44 16.65 -10.30
CA SER A 204 -23.22 17.90 -10.43
C SER A 204 -24.68 17.75 -9.97
N LYS A 205 -25.28 16.56 -10.16
CA LYS A 205 -26.60 16.22 -9.59
C LYS A 205 -26.58 16.22 -8.06
N VAL A 206 -25.53 15.65 -7.44
CA VAL A 206 -25.34 15.69 -5.99
C VAL A 206 -25.10 17.11 -5.47
N VAL A 207 -24.28 17.92 -6.17
CA VAL A 207 -23.99 19.30 -5.74
C VAL A 207 -25.22 20.21 -5.81
N SER A 208 -26.08 20.02 -6.82
CA SER A 208 -27.34 20.77 -6.94
C SER A 208 -28.41 20.29 -5.95
N HIS A 209 -28.45 18.99 -5.62
CA HIS A 209 -29.47 18.40 -4.76
C HIS A 209 -28.86 17.55 -3.64
N PRO A 210 -28.11 18.14 -2.68
CA PRO A 210 -27.34 17.38 -1.68
C PRO A 210 -28.21 16.58 -0.70
N GLY A 211 -29.51 16.87 -0.60
CA GLY A 211 -30.47 16.05 0.16
C GLY A 211 -31.06 14.85 -0.60
N SER A 212 -30.82 14.72 -1.91
CA SER A 212 -31.38 13.63 -2.73
C SER A 212 -30.62 12.32 -2.52
N VAL A 213 -31.26 11.36 -1.85
CA VAL A 213 -30.75 9.98 -1.69
C VAL A 213 -30.44 9.38 -3.07
N GLU A 214 -31.31 9.57 -4.06
CA GLU A 214 -31.18 9.01 -5.40
C GLU A 214 -29.91 9.49 -6.12
N ALA A 215 -29.59 10.79 -6.01
CA ALA A 215 -28.40 11.38 -6.62
C ALA A 215 -27.11 10.78 -6.03
N TRP A 216 -27.06 10.63 -4.69
CA TRP A 216 -25.92 10.00 -4.01
C TRP A 216 -25.82 8.50 -4.31
N VAL A 217 -26.94 7.76 -4.33
CA VAL A 217 -26.96 6.33 -4.70
C VAL A 217 -26.43 6.14 -6.13
N ALA A 218 -26.88 6.96 -7.08
CA ALA A 218 -26.36 6.95 -8.45
C ALA A 218 -24.84 7.20 -8.52
N LEU A 219 -24.33 8.19 -7.77
CA LEU A 219 -22.89 8.47 -7.69
C LEU A 219 -22.08 7.28 -7.14
N LEU A 220 -22.60 6.59 -6.12
CA LEU A 220 -21.92 5.47 -5.45
C LEU A 220 -21.95 4.15 -6.24
N ILE A 221 -22.96 3.91 -7.09
CA ILE A 221 -23.03 2.69 -7.92
C ILE A 221 -22.38 2.84 -9.31
N LEU A 222 -22.19 4.08 -9.80
CA LEU A 222 -21.59 4.39 -11.11
C LEU A 222 -20.38 3.50 -11.47
N PRO A 223 -19.33 3.34 -10.62
CA PRO A 223 -18.15 2.57 -10.99
C PRO A 223 -18.47 1.08 -11.15
N ARG A 224 -19.40 0.54 -10.36
CA ARG A 224 -19.82 -0.87 -10.49
C ARG A 224 -20.59 -1.08 -11.76
N CYS A 225 -21.54 -0.20 -12.07
CA CYS A 225 -22.33 -0.26 -13.30
C CYS A 225 -21.44 -0.22 -14.56
N THR A 226 -20.43 0.66 -14.59
CA THR A 226 -19.68 0.97 -15.82
C THR A 226 -18.34 0.27 -15.98
N PHE A 227 -17.67 -0.15 -14.90
CA PHE A 227 -16.31 -0.73 -14.94
C PHE A 227 -16.24 -2.24 -14.69
N GLN A 228 -17.33 -2.97 -14.95
CA GLN A 228 -17.37 -4.43 -14.86
C GLN A 228 -16.27 -5.09 -15.70
N VAL A 229 -15.54 -6.05 -15.12
CA VAL A 229 -14.61 -6.90 -15.88
C VAL A 229 -15.40 -7.80 -16.84
N PHE A 230 -15.00 -7.83 -18.10
CA PHE A 230 -15.63 -8.65 -19.13
C PHE A 230 -15.26 -10.13 -18.96
N ASN A 231 -16.30 -10.94 -18.73
CA ASN A 231 -16.23 -12.39 -18.64
C ASN A 231 -16.67 -13.03 -19.98
N PRO A 232 -15.77 -13.70 -20.72
CA PRO A 232 -16.09 -14.35 -21.99
C PRO A 232 -17.14 -15.45 -21.84
N LYS A 233 -18.20 -15.37 -22.65
CA LYS A 233 -19.35 -16.28 -22.63
C LYS A 233 -19.03 -17.65 -23.22
N ASP A 234 -18.15 -17.72 -24.21
CA ASP A 234 -17.84 -18.97 -24.92
C ASP A 234 -16.33 -19.22 -25.13
N ARG A 235 -16.02 -20.38 -25.72
CA ARG A 235 -14.64 -20.85 -25.97
C ARG A 235 -13.94 -20.08 -27.11
N GLN A 236 -14.68 -19.46 -28.03
CA GLN A 236 -14.14 -18.61 -29.09
C GLN A 236 -13.72 -17.26 -28.53
N GLU A 237 -14.58 -16.58 -27.76
CA GLU A 237 -14.25 -15.33 -27.07
C GLU A 237 -13.01 -15.49 -26.17
N ARG A 238 -12.94 -16.59 -25.40
CA ARG A 238 -11.77 -16.95 -24.56
C ARG A 238 -10.46 -17.09 -25.36
N ARG A 239 -10.52 -17.49 -26.63
CA ARG A 239 -9.35 -17.75 -27.51
C ARG A 239 -9.08 -16.64 -28.53
N SER A 240 -10.00 -15.71 -28.71
CA SER A 240 -10.02 -14.72 -29.80
C SER A 240 -8.88 -13.70 -29.84
N GLY A 241 -8.03 -13.60 -28.81
CA GLY A 241 -7.07 -12.50 -28.61
C GLY A 241 -7.73 -11.11 -28.33
N ASN A 242 -8.99 -10.93 -28.70
CA ASN A 242 -9.73 -9.67 -28.70
C ASN A 242 -10.26 -9.22 -27.32
N ARG A 243 -9.85 -9.88 -26.22
CA ARG A 243 -10.39 -9.62 -24.86
C ARG A 243 -10.28 -8.15 -24.42
N LYS A 244 -9.21 -7.44 -24.81
CA LYS A 244 -9.08 -5.99 -24.58
C LYS A 244 -10.15 -5.18 -25.34
N SER A 245 -10.35 -5.46 -26.63
CA SER A 245 -11.39 -4.81 -27.45
C SER A 245 -12.80 -5.07 -26.93
N LEU A 246 -13.09 -6.29 -26.46
CA LEU A 246 -14.36 -6.64 -25.82
C LEU A 246 -14.57 -5.88 -24.49
N GLN A 247 -13.53 -5.82 -23.65
CA GLN A 247 -13.56 -5.03 -22.41
C GLN A 247 -13.81 -3.53 -22.67
N HIS A 248 -13.18 -2.95 -23.71
CA HIS A 248 -13.38 -1.54 -24.07
C HIS A 248 -14.83 -1.29 -24.52
N ARG A 249 -15.37 -2.14 -25.41
CA ARG A 249 -16.77 -2.05 -25.87
C ARG A 249 -17.77 -2.24 -24.73
N ASN A 250 -17.50 -3.12 -23.77
CA ASN A 250 -18.35 -3.28 -22.59
C ASN A 250 -18.43 -2.00 -21.75
N ILE A 251 -17.29 -1.36 -21.49
CA ILE A 251 -17.22 -0.09 -20.73
C ILE A 251 -17.92 1.05 -21.50
N LEU A 252 -17.63 1.20 -22.80
CA LEU A 252 -18.27 2.25 -23.63
C LEU A 252 -19.78 2.08 -23.71
N SER A 253 -20.28 0.85 -23.89
CA SER A 253 -21.72 0.56 -23.90
C SER A 253 -22.40 0.89 -22.57
N ALA A 254 -21.75 0.58 -21.44
CA ALA A 254 -22.26 0.92 -20.12
C ALA A 254 -22.24 2.44 -19.84
N LEU A 255 -21.20 3.15 -20.29
CA LEU A 255 -21.11 4.61 -20.19
C LEU A 255 -22.11 5.34 -21.09
N ALA A 256 -22.30 4.88 -22.33
CA ALA A 256 -23.30 5.43 -23.25
C ALA A 256 -24.74 5.15 -22.80
N THR A 257 -24.96 4.06 -22.05
CA THR A 257 -26.25 3.82 -21.37
C THR A 257 -26.42 4.79 -20.19
N TRP A 258 -25.35 5.09 -19.43
CA TRP A 258 -25.43 5.90 -18.22
C TRP A 258 -25.92 7.34 -18.48
N GLY A 259 -27.13 7.65 -18.02
CA GLY A 259 -27.71 9.00 -18.08
C GLY A 259 -28.90 9.14 -19.03
N THR A 260 -29.30 8.09 -19.75
CA THR A 260 -30.60 8.04 -20.44
C THR A 260 -31.73 7.71 -19.46
N GLU A 261 -32.99 7.94 -19.84
CA GLU A 261 -34.15 7.48 -19.07
C GLU A 261 -34.10 5.95 -18.89
N ASP A 262 -34.54 5.47 -17.72
CA ASP A 262 -34.44 4.09 -17.22
C ASP A 262 -33.05 3.42 -17.24
N SER A 263 -31.97 4.17 -17.52
CA SER A 263 -30.63 3.59 -17.73
C SER A 263 -30.10 2.81 -16.53
N ILE A 264 -30.36 3.31 -15.32
CA ILE A 264 -29.78 2.75 -14.10
C ILE A 264 -30.43 1.40 -13.79
N ALA A 265 -31.75 1.26 -13.99
CA ALA A 265 -32.46 -0.02 -13.85
C ALA A 265 -31.88 -1.11 -14.76
N LYS A 266 -31.63 -0.78 -16.03
CA LYS A 266 -31.00 -1.69 -17.00
C LYS A 266 -29.59 -2.11 -16.59
N LEU A 267 -28.77 -1.15 -16.12
CA LEU A 267 -27.39 -1.43 -15.69
C LEU A 267 -27.34 -2.23 -14.38
N VAL A 268 -28.23 -1.96 -13.42
CA VAL A 268 -28.37 -2.73 -12.17
C VAL A 268 -28.84 -4.16 -12.46
N LYS A 269 -29.80 -4.36 -13.37
CA LYS A 269 -30.22 -5.70 -13.79
C LYS A 269 -29.05 -6.49 -14.37
N ASN A 270 -28.29 -5.89 -15.28
CA ASN A 270 -27.07 -6.49 -15.84
C ASN A 270 -26.03 -6.87 -14.76
N LEU A 271 -25.86 -6.06 -13.70
CA LEU A 271 -24.98 -6.39 -12.57
C LEU A 271 -25.44 -7.67 -11.84
N VAL A 272 -26.74 -7.80 -11.57
CA VAL A 272 -27.32 -8.96 -10.88
C VAL A 272 -27.20 -10.22 -11.74
N ASP A 273 -27.51 -10.13 -13.03
CA ASP A 273 -27.44 -11.27 -13.94
C ASP A 273 -26.00 -11.75 -14.15
N ASN A 274 -25.03 -10.84 -14.30
CA ASN A 274 -23.61 -11.19 -14.36
C ASN A 274 -23.11 -11.84 -13.05
N ALA A 275 -23.56 -11.35 -11.89
CA ALA A 275 -23.20 -11.93 -10.59
C ALA A 275 -23.73 -13.37 -10.41
N ARG A 276 -24.92 -13.68 -10.94
CA ARG A 276 -25.49 -15.04 -10.95
C ARG A 276 -24.61 -16.00 -11.78
N LEU A 277 -24.14 -15.56 -12.94
CA LEU A 277 -23.25 -16.34 -13.81
C LEU A 277 -21.88 -16.60 -13.16
N GLU A 278 -21.28 -15.62 -12.48
CA GLU A 278 -20.01 -15.81 -11.75
C GLU A 278 -20.12 -16.83 -10.60
N GLN A 279 -21.26 -16.86 -9.90
CA GLN A 279 -21.52 -17.84 -8.84
C GLN A 279 -21.69 -19.27 -9.38
N GLN A 280 -22.20 -19.43 -10.60
CA GLN A 280 -22.29 -20.72 -11.27
C GLN A 280 -20.89 -21.19 -11.75
N GLY A 281 -20.13 -20.33 -12.44
CA GLY A 281 -18.79 -20.68 -12.94
C GLY A 281 -17.76 -21.04 -11.85
N LYS A 282 -17.82 -20.39 -10.68
CA LYS A 282 -16.91 -20.72 -9.55
C LYS A 282 -17.08 -22.14 -9.01
N LYS A 283 -18.25 -22.77 -9.18
CA LYS A 283 -18.44 -24.19 -8.80
C LYS A 283 -17.73 -25.17 -9.74
N GLU A 284 -17.48 -24.78 -10.99
CA GLU A 284 -16.79 -25.63 -11.97
C GLU A 284 -15.27 -25.49 -11.89
N GLU A 285 -14.74 -24.27 -11.71
CA GLU A 285 -13.28 -24.03 -11.62
C GLU A 285 -12.65 -24.68 -10.37
N CYS A 286 -13.37 -24.76 -9.24
CA CYS A 286 -12.89 -25.43 -8.02
C CYS A 286 -12.68 -26.95 -8.18
N ILE A 287 -13.13 -27.57 -9.28
CA ILE A 287 -13.04 -29.03 -9.49
C ILE A 287 -11.73 -29.43 -10.21
N GLN A 288 -10.99 -28.48 -10.80
CA GLN A 288 -9.79 -28.79 -11.61
C GLN A 288 -8.44 -28.51 -10.95
N ASP A 289 -8.35 -27.64 -9.94
CA ASP A 289 -7.05 -27.19 -9.41
C ASP A 289 -6.65 -27.85 -8.07
N GLY A 290 -6.29 -29.13 -8.15
CA GLY A 290 -5.55 -29.84 -7.09
C GLY A 290 -4.09 -29.38 -7.00
N ARG A 291 -3.85 -28.07 -6.87
CA ARG A 291 -2.51 -27.45 -6.82
C ARG A 291 -2.11 -27.07 -5.39
N THR A 292 -0.83 -27.25 -5.09
CA THR A 292 -0.24 -26.91 -3.79
C THR A 292 -0.24 -25.39 -3.55
N PRO A 293 -0.39 -24.93 -2.28
CA PRO A 293 -0.48 -23.50 -1.95
C PRO A 293 0.69 -22.64 -2.44
N ASP A 294 1.92 -23.16 -2.44
CA ASP A 294 3.15 -22.41 -2.75
C ASP A 294 3.13 -21.74 -4.14
N ASN A 295 2.54 -22.40 -5.14
CA ASN A 295 2.51 -21.87 -6.51
C ASN A 295 1.59 -20.63 -6.62
N THR A 296 0.69 -20.42 -5.67
CA THR A 296 -0.27 -19.31 -5.68
C THR A 296 0.40 -17.97 -5.41
N ASN A 297 1.30 -17.92 -4.41
CA ASN A 297 2.02 -16.70 -4.03
C ASN A 297 3.00 -16.29 -5.13
N VAL A 298 3.76 -17.23 -5.72
CA VAL A 298 4.66 -16.96 -6.86
C VAL A 298 3.90 -16.37 -8.04
N ARG A 299 2.79 -16.98 -8.47
CA ARG A 299 1.95 -16.46 -9.57
C ARG A 299 1.33 -15.09 -9.28
N GLN A 300 1.03 -14.78 -8.02
CA GLN A 300 0.56 -13.44 -7.66
C GLN A 300 1.72 -12.43 -7.59
N CYS A 301 2.89 -12.83 -7.10
CA CYS A 301 4.12 -12.03 -7.09
C CYS A 301 4.50 -11.58 -8.50
N LEU A 302 4.67 -12.52 -9.45
CA LEU A 302 4.99 -12.21 -10.85
C LEU A 302 3.95 -11.27 -11.49
N ARG A 303 2.64 -11.52 -11.28
CA ARG A 303 1.58 -10.60 -11.74
C ARG A 303 1.70 -9.19 -11.14
N LYS A 304 2.20 -9.05 -9.91
CA LYS A 304 2.48 -7.74 -9.28
C LYS A 304 3.77 -7.11 -9.82
N VAL A 305 4.77 -7.89 -10.23
CA VAL A 305 5.96 -7.38 -10.94
C VAL A 305 5.55 -6.80 -12.30
N VAL A 306 4.74 -7.52 -13.08
CA VAL A 306 4.19 -7.06 -14.37
C VAL A 306 3.35 -5.78 -14.23
N ASP A 307 2.58 -5.65 -13.14
CA ASP A 307 1.84 -4.42 -12.81
C ASP A 307 2.77 -3.24 -12.37
N GLY A 308 4.07 -3.47 -12.13
CA GLY A 308 5.02 -2.48 -11.59
C GLY A 308 4.92 -2.25 -10.07
N TYR A 309 4.35 -3.20 -9.33
CA TYR A 309 4.06 -3.08 -7.89
C TYR A 309 5.03 -3.90 -7.02
N PHE A 310 6.33 -3.63 -7.12
CA PHE A 310 7.41 -4.42 -6.48
C PHE A 310 7.21 -4.63 -4.97
N ILE A 311 6.92 -3.59 -4.19
CA ILE A 311 6.68 -3.71 -2.74
C ILE A 311 5.49 -4.65 -2.45
N ALA A 312 4.44 -4.62 -3.28
CA ALA A 312 3.29 -5.52 -3.14
C ALA A 312 3.63 -6.95 -3.57
N ALA A 313 4.46 -7.13 -4.61
CA ALA A 313 4.95 -8.43 -5.05
C ALA A 313 5.73 -9.13 -3.93
N VAL A 314 6.67 -8.43 -3.28
CA VAL A 314 7.40 -8.95 -2.11
C VAL A 314 6.46 -9.28 -0.95
N LYS A 315 5.53 -8.39 -0.60
CA LYS A 315 4.54 -8.65 0.47
C LYS A 315 3.68 -9.90 0.20
N VAL A 316 3.36 -10.17 -1.06
CA VAL A 316 2.60 -11.35 -1.49
C VAL A 316 3.47 -12.61 -1.44
N LEU A 317 4.71 -12.55 -1.90
CA LEU A 317 5.66 -13.68 -1.87
C LEU A 317 5.84 -14.22 -0.44
N CYS A 318 5.89 -13.33 0.55
CA CYS A 318 6.05 -13.67 1.97
C CYS A 318 4.74 -13.81 2.75
N SER A 319 3.59 -13.69 2.10
CA SER A 319 2.33 -13.65 2.81
C SER A 319 1.98 -15.03 3.35
N SER A 320 1.68 -15.12 4.64
CA SER A 320 1.00 -16.27 5.25
C SER A 320 -0.41 -16.51 4.66
N GLY A 321 -0.88 -15.61 3.79
CA GLY A 321 -2.14 -15.71 3.08
C GLY A 321 -3.28 -14.90 3.70
N VAL A 322 -4.43 -14.97 3.04
CA VAL A 322 -5.73 -14.56 3.59
C VAL A 322 -6.31 -15.80 4.28
N ALA A 323 -6.87 -15.64 5.49
CA ALA A 323 -7.53 -16.74 6.18
C ALA A 323 -8.71 -17.26 5.34
N PRO A 324 -8.91 -18.58 5.22
CA PRO A 324 -10.01 -19.13 4.44
C PRO A 324 -11.35 -18.66 5.03
N PHE A 325 -12.30 -18.30 4.17
CA PHE A 325 -13.64 -17.91 4.60
C PHE A 325 -14.38 -19.15 5.13
N GLY A 326 -14.82 -19.09 6.38
CA GLY A 326 -15.43 -20.21 7.11
C GLY A 326 -15.83 -19.79 8.53
N GLY A 327 -16.49 -20.67 9.26
CA GLY A 327 -17.05 -20.36 10.59
C GLY A 327 -16.03 -19.79 11.57
N ASP A 328 -14.87 -20.44 11.71
CA ASP A 328 -13.82 -20.04 12.64
C ASP A 328 -13.22 -18.66 12.31
N THR A 329 -13.01 -18.38 11.02
CA THR A 329 -12.53 -17.08 10.53
C THR A 329 -13.55 -15.98 10.82
N THR A 330 -14.84 -16.24 10.61
CA THR A 330 -15.92 -15.29 10.90
C THR A 330 -15.99 -15.01 12.40
N LYS A 331 -16.02 -16.05 13.24
CA LYS A 331 -16.05 -15.92 14.69
C LYS A 331 -14.83 -15.14 15.23
N ALA A 332 -13.63 -15.45 14.77
CA ALA A 332 -12.41 -14.74 15.16
C ALA A 332 -12.35 -13.27 14.68
N LEU A 333 -13.21 -12.86 13.75
CA LEU A 333 -13.43 -11.45 13.37
C LEU A 333 -14.54 -10.81 14.21
N GLU A 334 -15.60 -11.54 14.56
CA GLU A 334 -16.67 -11.09 15.47
C GLU A 334 -16.12 -10.83 16.88
N ASP A 335 -15.28 -11.73 17.41
CA ASP A 335 -14.57 -11.58 18.69
C ASP A 335 -13.69 -10.31 18.73
N LYS A 336 -13.32 -9.75 17.57
CA LYS A 336 -12.54 -8.51 17.44
C LYS A 336 -13.38 -7.25 17.28
N HIS A 337 -14.67 -7.38 16.98
CA HIS A 337 -15.62 -6.29 16.81
C HIS A 337 -16.85 -6.52 17.71
N PRO A 338 -16.67 -6.55 19.05
CA PRO A 338 -17.77 -6.79 19.97
C PRO A 338 -18.83 -5.70 19.84
N TYR A 339 -20.10 -6.11 19.95
CA TYR A 339 -21.22 -5.19 19.91
C TYR A 339 -21.22 -4.26 21.13
N LYS A 340 -21.38 -2.96 20.88
CA LYS A 340 -21.80 -1.95 21.87
C LYS A 340 -23.06 -1.24 21.36
N PRO A 341 -23.89 -0.67 22.25
CA PRO A 341 -24.95 0.25 21.83
C PRO A 341 -24.37 1.46 21.06
N PRO A 342 -25.21 2.20 20.30
CA PRO A 342 -24.80 3.44 19.63
C PRO A 342 -24.14 4.44 20.60
N PRO A 343 -23.14 5.23 20.15
CA PRO A 343 -22.45 6.19 20.99
C PRO A 343 -23.39 7.29 21.50
N SER A 344 -23.15 7.78 22.72
CA SER A 344 -23.84 8.95 23.24
C SER A 344 -23.23 10.24 22.66
N MET A 345 -24.06 11.08 22.06
CA MET A 345 -23.65 12.40 21.58
C MET A 345 -23.49 13.38 22.75
N PRO A 346 -22.47 14.27 22.75
CA PRO A 346 -22.35 15.34 23.73
C PRO A 346 -23.50 16.35 23.62
N ASN A 347 -24.00 16.84 24.76
CA ASN A 347 -25.03 17.88 24.80
C ASN A 347 -24.50 19.27 24.40
N THR A 348 -23.17 19.47 24.41
CA THR A 348 -22.52 20.76 24.13
C THR A 348 -22.02 20.79 22.69
N ILE A 349 -22.61 21.66 21.86
CA ILE A 349 -22.24 21.80 20.45
C ILE A 349 -21.35 23.03 20.26
N PHE A 350 -20.05 22.83 20.03
CA PHE A 350 -19.14 23.88 19.60
C PHE A 350 -19.21 24.03 18.07
N LEU A 351 -20.09 24.92 17.59
CA LEU A 351 -20.28 25.19 16.16
C LEU A 351 -19.20 26.11 15.60
N GLU A 352 -18.01 25.57 15.37
CA GLU A 352 -17.09 26.14 14.38
C GLU A 352 -17.57 25.85 12.94
N PRO A 353 -17.26 26.72 11.96
CA PRO A 353 -17.55 26.42 10.56
C PRO A 353 -16.81 25.15 10.11
N PRO A 354 -17.46 24.23 9.38
CA PRO A 354 -16.78 23.02 8.89
C PRO A 354 -15.62 23.36 7.96
N LEU A 355 -14.56 22.55 8.02
CA LEU A 355 -13.36 22.69 7.21
C LEU A 355 -13.74 22.77 5.71
N VAL A 356 -13.14 23.74 5.01
CA VAL A 356 -13.28 23.88 3.57
C VAL A 356 -11.91 23.60 2.93
N VAL A 357 -11.89 22.65 2.00
CA VAL A 357 -10.68 22.29 1.24
C VAL A 357 -10.74 22.84 -0.18
N ASP A 358 -9.59 23.23 -0.70
CA ASP A 358 -9.44 23.74 -2.06
C ASP A 358 -9.14 22.63 -3.09
N VAL A 359 -8.92 23.05 -4.34
CA VAL A 359 -8.63 22.19 -5.50
C VAL A 359 -7.26 21.50 -5.37
N ASP A 360 -6.27 22.19 -4.81
CA ASP A 360 -4.90 21.70 -4.68
C ASP A 360 -4.75 20.73 -3.51
N ASN A 361 -5.46 20.96 -2.39
CA ASN A 361 -5.55 20.01 -1.28
C ASN A 361 -6.15 18.68 -1.77
N VAL A 362 -7.25 18.73 -2.53
CA VAL A 362 -7.92 17.54 -3.07
C VAL A 362 -7.04 16.83 -4.11
N LEU A 363 -6.36 17.57 -4.98
CA LEU A 363 -5.42 16.99 -5.95
C LEU A 363 -4.20 16.36 -5.27
N GLY A 364 -3.67 16.99 -4.22
CA GLY A 364 -2.62 16.44 -3.36
C GLY A 364 -3.07 15.14 -2.69
N GLY A 365 -4.27 15.14 -2.10
CA GLY A 365 -4.92 13.95 -1.54
C GLY A 365 -5.01 12.81 -2.55
N ILE A 366 -5.55 13.06 -3.75
CA ILE A 366 -5.64 12.07 -4.85
C ILE A 366 -4.24 11.55 -5.26
N LYS A 367 -3.24 12.43 -5.38
CA LYS A 367 -1.87 12.06 -5.77
C LYS A 367 -1.09 11.30 -4.69
N SER A 368 -1.46 11.46 -3.41
CA SER A 368 -0.80 10.81 -2.26
C SER A 368 -0.98 9.29 -2.23
N PHE A 369 -2.01 8.76 -2.87
CA PHE A 369 -2.32 7.33 -2.83
C PHE A 369 -1.24 6.49 -3.52
N PRO A 370 -0.77 5.39 -2.89
CA PRO A 370 0.06 4.41 -3.57
C PRO A 370 -0.63 3.82 -4.81
N LYS A 371 0.14 3.64 -5.90
CA LYS A 371 -0.34 2.98 -7.12
C LYS A 371 -0.84 1.56 -6.79
N GLY A 372 -1.94 1.15 -7.43
CA GLY A 372 -2.54 -0.17 -7.21
C GLY A 372 -3.36 -0.32 -5.93
N THR A 373 -3.65 0.76 -5.22
CA THR A 373 -4.56 0.77 -4.05
C THR A 373 -5.92 0.12 -4.35
N SER A 374 -6.39 -0.73 -3.43
CA SER A 374 -7.72 -1.37 -3.49
C SER A 374 -8.86 -0.37 -3.34
N CYS A 375 -10.00 -0.63 -4.00
CA CYS A 375 -11.26 0.12 -3.87
C CYS A 375 -12.05 -0.28 -2.62
N GLY A 376 -13.06 0.52 -2.27
CA GLY A 376 -14.11 0.12 -1.34
C GLY A 376 -15.17 -0.76 -2.02
N ARG A 377 -16.32 -0.94 -1.36
CA ARG A 377 -17.47 -1.68 -1.93
C ARG A 377 -18.20 -0.93 -3.05
N ASP A 378 -17.95 0.37 -3.19
CA ASP A 378 -18.33 1.25 -4.30
C ASP A 378 -17.59 0.94 -5.62
N GLY A 379 -16.47 0.19 -5.55
CA GLY A 379 -15.69 -0.21 -6.73
C GLY A 379 -14.84 0.91 -7.35
N LEU A 380 -14.91 2.14 -6.84
CA LEU A 380 -14.11 3.29 -7.27
C LEU A 380 -12.66 3.15 -6.83
N ARG A 381 -11.72 3.44 -7.72
CA ARG A 381 -10.28 3.48 -7.44
C ARG A 381 -9.76 4.89 -7.67
N VAL A 382 -8.75 5.28 -6.90
CA VAL A 382 -7.99 6.51 -7.16
C VAL A 382 -7.41 6.53 -8.58
N GLN A 383 -7.03 5.37 -9.13
CA GLN A 383 -6.58 5.25 -10.51
C GLN A 383 -7.65 5.62 -11.54
N HIS A 384 -8.95 5.37 -11.25
CA HIS A 384 -10.03 5.81 -12.14
C HIS A 384 -10.14 7.34 -12.16
N ILE A 385 -9.97 8.00 -11.00
CA ILE A 385 -9.95 9.45 -10.90
C ILE A 385 -8.74 10.02 -11.65
N LEU A 386 -7.55 9.47 -11.42
CA LEU A 386 -6.33 9.87 -12.13
C LEU A 386 -6.45 9.67 -13.65
N ASP A 387 -7.00 8.54 -14.11
CA ASP A 387 -7.24 8.28 -15.53
C ASP A 387 -8.24 9.27 -16.15
N ALA A 388 -9.30 9.65 -15.42
CA ALA A 388 -10.28 10.65 -15.86
C ALA A 388 -9.71 12.08 -15.96
N LEU A 389 -8.73 12.41 -15.11
CA LEU A 389 -8.00 13.68 -15.13
C LEU A 389 -6.90 13.72 -16.21
N CYS A 390 -6.47 12.57 -16.75
CA CYS A 390 -5.42 12.46 -17.77
C CYS A 390 -5.94 12.54 -19.22
N GLY A 391 -7.13 13.10 -19.45
CA GLY A 391 -7.72 13.28 -20.79
C GLY A 391 -7.08 14.42 -21.59
N GLU A 392 -7.34 14.46 -22.90
CA GLU A 392 -6.74 15.44 -23.83
C GLU A 392 -7.27 16.89 -23.68
N GLY A 393 -8.25 17.13 -22.79
CA GLY A 393 -8.80 18.45 -22.48
C GLY A 393 -8.49 18.93 -21.06
N SER A 394 -7.48 19.78 -20.89
CA SER A 394 -7.10 20.36 -19.58
C SER A 394 -8.26 21.07 -18.87
N ALA A 395 -9.10 21.81 -19.62
CA ALA A 395 -10.27 22.48 -19.06
C ALA A 395 -11.28 21.50 -18.43
N ILE A 396 -11.52 20.35 -19.07
CA ILE A 396 -12.46 19.32 -18.57
C ILE A 396 -11.89 18.64 -17.31
N ALA A 397 -10.58 18.39 -17.27
CA ALA A 397 -9.91 17.85 -16.09
C ALA A 397 -9.99 18.81 -14.89
N ASN A 398 -9.73 20.11 -15.10
CA ASN A 398 -9.84 21.14 -14.06
C ASN A 398 -11.29 21.27 -13.54
N ASP A 399 -12.27 21.22 -14.43
CA ASP A 399 -13.68 21.26 -14.08
C ASP A 399 -14.15 20.02 -13.31
N LEU A 400 -13.71 18.82 -13.70
CA LEU A 400 -13.99 17.60 -12.95
C LEU A 400 -13.38 17.69 -11.56
N LEU A 401 -12.15 18.19 -11.44
CA LEU A 401 -11.47 18.35 -10.16
C LEU A 401 -12.20 19.35 -9.24
N ARG A 402 -12.66 20.50 -9.75
CA ARG A 402 -13.53 21.44 -9.02
C ARG A 402 -14.83 20.78 -8.54
N ALA A 403 -15.45 19.96 -9.39
CA ALA A 403 -16.68 19.25 -9.06
C ALA A 403 -16.45 18.21 -7.96
N ILE A 404 -15.34 17.45 -8.02
CA ILE A 404 -14.89 16.54 -6.95
C ILE A 404 -14.67 17.34 -5.65
N THR A 405 -13.95 18.46 -5.69
CA THR A 405 -13.74 19.35 -4.53
C THR A 405 -15.05 19.83 -3.92
N SER A 406 -16.07 20.11 -4.74
CA SER A 406 -17.40 20.49 -4.25
C SER A 406 -18.08 19.37 -3.46
N VAL A 407 -18.03 18.12 -3.94
CA VAL A 407 -18.56 16.94 -3.21
C VAL A 407 -17.74 16.60 -1.97
N VAL A 408 -16.41 16.73 -2.02
CA VAL A 408 -15.55 16.57 -0.83
C VAL A 408 -15.96 17.56 0.26
N ASN A 409 -16.20 18.82 -0.09
CA ASN A 409 -16.70 19.82 0.85
C ASN A 409 -18.13 19.56 1.36
N LEU A 410 -19.00 18.88 0.60
CA LEU A 410 -20.31 18.44 1.08
C LEU A 410 -20.19 17.31 2.13
N TRP A 411 -19.27 16.36 1.92
CA TRP A 411 -18.96 15.31 2.92
C TRP A 411 -18.47 15.91 4.24
N ILE A 412 -17.49 16.83 4.20
CA ILE A 412 -16.95 17.48 5.41
C ILE A 412 -18.05 18.22 6.19
N LYS A 413 -18.94 18.91 5.46
CA LYS A 413 -20.07 19.67 6.02
C LYS A 413 -21.23 18.80 6.52
N GLY A 414 -21.12 17.47 6.49
CA GLY A 414 -22.20 16.55 6.85
C GLY A 414 -23.45 16.66 5.95
N ARG A 415 -23.35 17.29 4.78
CA ARG A 415 -24.49 17.55 3.87
C ARG A 415 -24.77 16.35 2.95
N CYS A 416 -25.04 15.20 3.55
CA CYS A 416 -25.41 13.95 2.89
C CYS A 416 -26.51 13.24 3.72
N PRO A 417 -27.50 12.57 3.11
CA PRO A 417 -28.54 11.86 3.84
C PRO A 417 -27.98 10.82 4.82
N SER A 418 -28.38 10.89 6.09
CA SER A 418 -27.89 10.02 7.17
C SER A 418 -28.15 8.52 6.92
N SER A 419 -29.14 8.18 6.09
CA SER A 419 -29.43 6.82 5.63
C SER A 419 -28.30 6.20 4.79
N LEU A 420 -27.36 7.02 4.29
CA LEU A 420 -26.22 6.57 3.47
C LEU A 420 -24.93 6.37 4.29
N ALA A 421 -24.84 6.92 5.50
CA ALA A 421 -23.63 6.86 6.32
C ALA A 421 -23.14 5.42 6.55
N GLU A 422 -24.05 4.49 6.83
CA GLU A 422 -23.76 3.06 6.99
C GLU A 422 -23.02 2.46 5.77
N PHE A 423 -23.37 2.89 4.56
CA PHE A 423 -22.80 2.40 3.30
C PHE A 423 -21.50 3.11 2.95
N VAL A 424 -21.40 4.42 3.21
CA VAL A 424 -20.20 5.24 2.95
C VAL A 424 -19.06 4.87 3.91
N ALA A 425 -19.40 4.58 5.16
CA ALA A 425 -18.50 4.06 6.18
C ALA A 425 -18.24 2.54 6.08
N SER A 426 -18.95 1.83 5.18
CA SER A 426 -18.73 0.40 4.95
C SER A 426 -17.38 0.11 4.29
N ALA A 427 -16.89 -1.11 4.46
CA ALA A 427 -15.63 -1.57 3.87
C ALA A 427 -15.67 -3.08 3.53
N PRO A 428 -14.96 -3.55 2.49
CA PRO A 428 -14.56 -4.95 2.39
C PRO A 428 -13.58 -5.27 3.52
N LEU A 429 -13.82 -6.39 4.22
CA LEU A 429 -12.99 -6.87 5.31
C LEU A 429 -12.10 -8.02 4.82
N THR A 430 -10.79 -7.85 4.92
CA THR A 430 -9.79 -8.87 4.55
C THR A 430 -9.15 -9.45 5.81
N PRO A 431 -9.35 -10.74 6.12
CA PRO A 431 -8.69 -11.41 7.25
C PRO A 431 -7.27 -11.83 6.86
N LEU A 432 -6.27 -10.99 7.13
CA LEU A 432 -4.87 -11.37 6.90
C LEU A 432 -4.36 -12.26 8.03
N LEU A 433 -3.67 -13.35 7.68
CA LEU A 433 -3.02 -14.23 8.67
C LEU A 433 -1.77 -13.54 9.24
N LYS A 434 -1.62 -13.61 10.56
CA LYS A 434 -0.41 -13.20 11.29
C LYS A 434 0.63 -14.33 11.28
N PRO A 435 1.94 -14.02 11.28
CA PRO A 435 3.00 -15.03 11.34
C PRO A 435 2.90 -15.97 12.57
N GLU A 436 2.48 -15.45 13.72
CA GLU A 436 2.46 -16.17 15.00
C GLU A 436 1.11 -16.85 15.32
N LYS A 437 0.32 -17.16 14.29
CA LYS A 437 -1.08 -17.62 14.35
C LYS A 437 -2.06 -16.57 14.89
N GLY A 438 -3.03 -16.19 14.06
CA GLY A 438 -4.08 -15.23 14.40
C GLY A 438 -4.46 -14.34 13.21
N ILE A 439 -5.52 -13.55 13.35
CA ILE A 439 -6.07 -12.74 12.26
C ILE A 439 -5.86 -11.23 12.51
N ARG A 440 -5.49 -10.49 11.47
CA ARG A 440 -5.55 -9.03 11.40
C ARG A 440 -6.69 -8.61 10.45
N PRO A 441 -7.75 -7.95 10.94
CA PRO A 441 -8.79 -7.39 10.08
C PRO A 441 -8.24 -6.16 9.34
N ILE A 442 -8.37 -6.12 8.02
CA ILE A 442 -8.11 -4.91 7.23
C ILE A 442 -9.40 -4.48 6.55
N ALA A 443 -9.86 -3.27 6.84
CA ALA A 443 -11.05 -2.64 6.30
C ALA A 443 -10.67 -1.57 5.27
N VAL A 444 -10.99 -1.80 3.99
CA VAL A 444 -10.66 -0.86 2.90
C VAL A 444 -11.85 0.05 2.59
N GLY A 445 -11.91 1.24 3.18
CA GLY A 445 -13.00 2.19 2.95
C GLY A 445 -13.14 2.67 1.48
N THR A 446 -14.24 3.37 1.19
CA THR A 446 -14.43 4.11 -0.07
C THR A 446 -13.29 5.10 -0.33
N ILE A 447 -13.12 5.58 -1.57
CA ILE A 447 -12.08 6.60 -1.86
C ILE A 447 -12.40 7.93 -1.17
N TRP A 448 -13.69 8.32 -1.12
CA TRP A 448 -14.18 9.55 -0.50
C TRP A 448 -13.68 9.72 0.94
N ARG A 449 -13.77 8.65 1.75
CA ARG A 449 -13.28 8.65 3.14
C ARG A 449 -11.77 8.71 3.26
N ARG A 450 -11.05 8.10 2.32
CA ARG A 450 -9.58 7.98 2.37
C ARG A 450 -8.82 9.17 1.80
N LEU A 451 -9.53 10.22 1.36
CA LEU A 451 -8.93 11.52 1.01
C LEU A 451 -8.46 12.30 2.25
N PHE A 452 -8.91 11.92 3.45
CA PHE A 452 -8.57 12.58 4.72
C PHE A 452 -7.61 11.70 5.52
N GLY A 453 -6.45 12.25 5.88
CA GLY A 453 -5.50 11.59 6.78
C GLY A 453 -4.46 12.56 7.29
N VAL A 454 -3.97 12.32 8.50
CA VAL A 454 -2.97 13.15 9.17
C VAL A 454 -1.90 12.23 9.76
N GLY A 455 -0.63 12.63 9.66
CA GLY A 455 0.49 11.90 10.23
C GLY A 455 1.78 12.73 10.20
N VAL A 456 2.62 12.54 11.21
CA VAL A 456 3.93 13.18 11.31
C VAL A 456 4.99 12.23 10.76
N SER A 457 5.76 12.67 9.76
CA SER A 457 6.85 11.89 9.19
C SER A 457 7.98 11.67 10.20
N GLY A 458 8.54 10.47 10.25
CA GLY A 458 9.72 10.18 11.08
C GLY A 458 9.45 9.90 12.56
N GLY A 459 8.19 9.83 13.01
CA GLY A 459 7.85 9.65 14.44
C GLY A 459 8.58 8.48 15.14
N ALA A 460 8.60 7.29 14.52
CA ALA A 460 9.34 6.14 15.07
C ALA A 460 10.86 6.34 15.09
N GLU A 461 11.41 7.04 14.09
CA GLU A 461 12.84 7.40 14.00
C GLU A 461 13.21 8.60 14.90
N ALA A 462 12.24 9.24 15.55
CA ALA A 462 12.45 10.24 16.60
C ALA A 462 12.35 9.63 18.00
N ILE A 463 11.30 8.86 18.28
CA ILE A 463 11.04 8.26 19.60
C ILE A 463 12.15 7.29 20.02
N LEU A 464 12.52 6.36 19.14
CA LEU A 464 13.52 5.33 19.45
C LEU A 464 14.91 5.91 19.78
N PRO A 465 15.46 6.87 19.01
CA PRO A 465 16.69 7.54 19.41
C PRO A 465 16.53 8.45 20.64
N SER A 466 15.37 9.08 20.85
CA SER A 466 15.11 9.88 22.07
C SER A 466 15.20 9.02 23.33
N ALA A 467 14.61 7.81 23.31
CA ALA A 467 14.73 6.86 24.42
C ALA A 467 16.19 6.45 24.70
N ASN A 468 16.97 6.16 23.65
CA ASN A 468 18.40 5.85 23.80
C ASN A 468 19.22 7.02 24.36
N ARG A 469 18.87 8.27 24.04
CA ARG A 469 19.55 9.45 24.61
C ARG A 469 19.27 9.61 26.10
N VAL A 470 18.01 9.50 26.52
CA VAL A 470 17.66 9.52 27.96
C VAL A 470 18.40 8.41 28.70
N LEU A 471 18.47 7.22 28.10
CA LEU A 471 19.26 6.10 28.63
C LEU A 471 20.75 6.42 28.71
N GLY A 472 21.32 7.08 27.71
CA GLY A 472 22.74 7.44 27.65
C GLY A 472 23.15 8.51 28.66
N GLU A 473 22.30 9.52 28.89
CA GLU A 473 22.64 10.73 29.64
C GLU A 473 22.17 10.72 31.12
N ARG A 474 21.24 9.81 31.51
CA ARG A 474 20.57 9.87 32.83
C ARG A 474 20.48 8.53 33.57
N HIS A 475 21.39 7.59 33.30
CA HIS A 475 21.37 6.27 33.92
C HIS A 475 22.25 6.14 35.17
N ASP A 476 23.19 7.05 35.44
CA ASP A 476 24.25 6.83 36.43
C ASP A 476 23.75 6.71 37.88
N ASP A 477 22.60 7.30 38.23
CA ASP A 477 22.03 7.25 39.59
C ASP A 477 21.27 5.95 39.93
N GLY A 478 21.03 5.07 38.95
CA GLY A 478 20.38 3.78 39.13
C GLY A 478 18.85 3.81 39.37
N SER A 479 18.23 4.99 39.43
CA SER A 479 16.80 5.19 39.73
C SER A 479 15.86 4.96 38.53
N LEU A 480 16.44 5.00 37.32
CA LEU A 480 15.74 5.11 36.06
C LEU A 480 14.96 3.82 35.68
N SER A 481 13.64 3.96 35.53
CA SER A 481 12.74 2.95 34.98
C SER A 481 12.31 3.32 33.57
N MET A 482 12.25 2.33 32.67
CA MET A 482 11.65 2.43 31.34
C MET A 482 10.50 1.43 31.22
N LEU A 483 9.28 1.93 30.99
CA LEU A 483 8.08 1.12 30.79
C LEU A 483 7.61 1.24 29.34
N THR A 484 7.50 0.11 28.65
CA THR A 484 6.90 0.00 27.31
C THR A 484 5.62 -0.82 27.35
N MET A 485 4.62 -0.42 26.56
CA MET A 485 3.25 -0.91 26.68
C MET A 485 2.53 -0.99 25.32
N ASP A 486 1.58 -1.90 25.22
CA ASP A 486 0.73 -2.19 24.05
C ASP A 486 -0.73 -2.34 24.51
N PHE A 487 -1.69 -1.91 23.70
CA PHE A 487 -3.12 -2.05 23.99
C PHE A 487 -3.76 -3.20 23.19
N SER A 488 -4.50 -4.07 23.88
CA SER A 488 -5.15 -5.23 23.27
C SER A 488 -6.26 -4.82 22.29
N ASN A 489 -6.07 -5.09 21.00
CA ASN A 489 -7.05 -4.83 19.92
C ASN A 489 -7.50 -3.34 19.83
N ALA A 490 -6.65 -2.42 20.29
CA ALA A 490 -6.97 -1.02 20.63
C ALA A 490 -7.85 -0.30 19.60
N PHE A 491 -7.42 -0.25 18.34
CA PHE A 491 -8.13 0.41 17.24
C PHE A 491 -9.60 -0.02 17.13
N ASN A 492 -9.92 -1.30 17.34
CA ASN A 492 -11.28 -1.83 17.20
C ASN A 492 -12.12 -1.71 18.49
N LEU A 493 -11.52 -1.36 19.64
CA LEU A 493 -12.18 -1.33 20.95
C LEU A 493 -12.37 0.06 21.55
N VAL A 494 -11.64 1.08 21.06
CA VAL A 494 -11.80 2.49 21.46
C VAL A 494 -13.27 2.90 21.50
N ASP A 495 -13.67 3.58 22.57
CA ASP A 495 -15.06 3.99 22.76
C ASP A 495 -15.44 5.14 21.81
N ARG A 496 -16.53 4.95 21.07
CA ARG A 496 -16.97 5.93 20.08
C ARG A 496 -17.62 7.17 20.68
N SER A 497 -18.15 7.09 21.89
CA SER A 497 -18.70 8.26 22.61
C SER A 497 -17.56 9.18 23.04
N ALA A 498 -16.48 8.59 23.58
CA ALA A 498 -15.24 9.32 23.87
C ALA A 498 -14.60 9.90 22.61
N LEU A 499 -14.61 9.15 21.49
CA LEU A 499 -14.12 9.62 20.19
C LEU A 499 -14.87 10.86 19.70
N LEU A 500 -16.20 10.80 19.66
CA LEU A 500 -17.01 11.92 19.18
C LEU A 500 -16.88 13.14 20.11
N HIS A 501 -16.80 12.92 21.42
CA HIS A 501 -16.51 13.97 22.40
C HIS A 501 -15.17 14.68 22.13
N GLU A 502 -14.06 13.95 22.03
CA GLU A 502 -12.74 14.56 21.82
C GLU A 502 -12.61 15.23 20.44
N VAL A 503 -13.30 14.71 19.42
CA VAL A 503 -13.34 15.34 18.10
C VAL A 503 -14.12 16.65 18.13
N ILE A 504 -15.28 16.70 18.79
CA ILE A 504 -16.05 17.95 18.97
C ILE A 504 -15.24 18.98 19.77
N LEU A 505 -14.50 18.54 20.79
CA LEU A 505 -13.69 19.43 21.64
C LEU A 505 -12.43 19.97 20.95
N ARG A 506 -11.73 19.16 20.14
CA ARG A 506 -10.38 19.47 19.62
C ARG A 506 -10.31 19.72 18.12
N CYS A 507 -11.27 19.19 17.37
CA CYS A 507 -11.33 19.27 15.91
C CYS A 507 -12.77 19.54 15.42
N PRO A 508 -13.49 20.55 15.97
CA PRO A 508 -14.91 20.78 15.70
C PRO A 508 -15.20 20.95 14.20
N SER A 509 -14.28 21.54 13.43
CA SER A 509 -14.39 21.73 11.98
C SER A 509 -14.50 20.45 11.14
N ILE A 510 -14.19 19.26 11.69
CA ILE A 510 -14.41 17.95 11.03
C ILE A 510 -15.43 17.07 11.77
N SER A 511 -16.02 17.55 12.86
CA SER A 511 -16.89 16.76 13.75
C SER A 511 -18.07 16.11 13.01
N LEU A 512 -18.79 16.87 12.19
CA LEU A 512 -19.93 16.39 11.39
C LEU A 512 -19.56 15.21 10.47
N TRP A 513 -18.36 15.20 9.92
CA TRP A 513 -17.89 14.10 9.06
C TRP A 513 -17.53 12.85 9.86
N VAL A 514 -16.92 13.04 11.04
CA VAL A 514 -16.59 11.92 11.94
C VAL A 514 -17.87 11.33 12.54
N GLU A 515 -18.84 12.15 12.93
CA GLU A 515 -20.18 11.74 13.36
C GLU A 515 -20.89 10.94 12.27
N PHE A 516 -20.89 11.43 11.03
CA PHE A 516 -21.46 10.71 9.89
C PHE A 516 -20.80 9.33 9.67
N LEU A 517 -19.50 9.19 9.90
CA LEU A 517 -18.79 7.91 9.73
C LEU A 517 -18.89 6.94 10.92
N TYR A 518 -18.94 7.45 12.15
CA TYR A 518 -18.75 6.66 13.37
C TYR A 518 -19.92 6.71 14.36
N GLY A 519 -20.86 7.65 14.21
CA GLY A 519 -22.04 7.81 15.06
C GLY A 519 -23.05 6.66 14.99
N GLN A 520 -22.93 5.76 14.01
CA GLN A 520 -23.77 4.56 13.91
C GLN A 520 -22.98 3.29 13.58
N ALA A 521 -23.68 2.13 13.63
CA ALA A 521 -23.11 0.85 13.24
C ALA A 521 -22.73 0.84 11.75
N THR A 522 -21.62 0.19 11.41
CA THR A 522 -21.08 0.16 10.04
C THR A 522 -20.87 -1.27 9.55
N ARG A 523 -21.15 -1.54 8.27
CA ARG A 523 -21.01 -2.89 7.68
C ARG A 523 -19.57 -3.18 7.24
N LEU A 524 -18.99 -4.24 7.79
CA LEU A 524 -17.71 -4.79 7.33
C LEU A 524 -17.99 -6.07 6.53
N TYR A 525 -17.93 -5.97 5.20
CA TYR A 525 -18.37 -7.02 4.29
C TYR A 525 -17.30 -8.10 4.06
N LEU A 526 -17.61 -9.32 4.49
CA LEU A 526 -16.81 -10.54 4.32
C LEU A 526 -17.37 -11.35 3.15
N ASP A 527 -16.71 -11.31 1.99
CA ASP A 527 -17.24 -11.86 0.72
C ASP A 527 -18.67 -11.36 0.42
N ASN A 528 -19.69 -12.23 0.50
CA ASN A 528 -21.11 -11.93 0.28
C ASN A 528 -21.91 -11.70 1.59
N THR A 529 -21.29 -11.85 2.78
CA THR A 529 -21.89 -11.55 4.10
C THR A 529 -21.26 -10.29 4.71
N HIS A 530 -21.64 -9.93 5.93
CA HIS A 530 -21.03 -8.83 6.67
C HIS A 530 -21.07 -9.10 8.18
N ILE A 531 -20.14 -8.48 8.90
CA ILE A 531 -20.20 -8.29 10.35
C ILE A 531 -20.39 -6.79 10.65
N TRP A 532 -20.75 -6.49 11.90
CA TRP A 532 -20.99 -5.13 12.37
C TRP A 532 -19.76 -4.54 13.06
N SER A 533 -19.45 -3.27 12.78
CA SER A 533 -18.50 -2.47 13.56
C SER A 533 -19.25 -1.31 14.22
N THR A 534 -19.48 -1.47 15.53
CA THR A 534 -20.11 -0.51 16.45
C THR A 534 -19.09 0.20 17.35
N THR A 535 -17.91 -0.38 17.50
CA THR A 535 -16.80 0.12 18.32
C THR A 535 -15.61 0.55 17.47
N GLY A 536 -14.71 1.33 18.07
CA GLY A 536 -13.41 1.67 17.50
C GLY A 536 -13.41 2.46 16.20
N VAL A 537 -12.20 2.62 15.68
CA VAL A 537 -11.83 3.17 14.38
C VAL A 537 -11.40 2.03 13.44
N GLN A 538 -11.79 2.09 12.17
CA GLN A 538 -11.54 0.95 11.27
C GLN A 538 -10.07 0.88 10.81
N GLN A 539 -9.43 -0.28 10.97
CA GLN A 539 -8.04 -0.51 10.54
C GLN A 539 -7.91 -0.47 9.00
N GLY A 540 -7.41 0.66 8.49
CA GLY A 540 -7.29 0.95 7.05
C GLY A 540 -7.86 2.31 6.63
N ASP A 541 -8.51 3.02 7.55
CA ASP A 541 -8.91 4.41 7.42
C ASP A 541 -7.71 5.37 7.69
N PRO A 542 -7.28 6.23 6.75
CA PRO A 542 -6.20 7.18 6.97
C PRO A 542 -6.52 8.28 8.00
N LEU A 543 -7.81 8.52 8.31
CA LEU A 543 -8.21 9.39 9.43
C LEU A 543 -8.18 8.66 10.78
N GLY A 544 -8.27 7.32 10.77
CA GLY A 544 -8.31 6.47 11.96
C GLY A 544 -7.17 6.70 12.97
N PRO A 545 -5.90 6.85 12.55
CA PRO A 545 -4.78 7.17 13.45
C PRO A 545 -4.96 8.48 14.23
N LEU A 546 -5.49 9.54 13.61
CA LEU A 546 -5.78 10.80 14.28
C LEU A 546 -6.90 10.62 15.31
N LEU A 547 -8.00 9.97 14.92
CA LEU A 547 -9.14 9.72 15.80
C LEU A 547 -8.77 8.86 17.01
N PHE A 548 -7.91 7.85 16.81
CA PHE A 548 -7.33 7.05 17.89
C PHE A 548 -6.48 7.91 18.83
N ALA A 549 -5.59 8.73 18.28
CA ALA A 549 -4.73 9.62 19.06
C ALA A 549 -5.53 10.66 19.87
N LEU A 550 -6.65 11.18 19.33
CA LEU A 550 -7.53 12.10 20.05
C LEU A 550 -8.16 11.44 21.28
N VAL A 551 -8.62 10.19 21.21
CA VAL A 551 -9.15 9.47 22.38
C VAL A 551 -8.06 9.14 23.40
N LEU A 552 -6.85 8.84 22.94
CA LEU A 552 -5.70 8.61 23.82
C LEU A 552 -5.28 9.91 24.54
N HIS A 553 -5.43 11.08 23.91
CA HIS A 553 -4.85 12.34 24.36
C HIS A 553 -5.27 12.79 25.79
N PRO A 554 -6.54 12.69 26.25
CA PRO A 554 -6.89 12.99 27.65
C PRO A 554 -6.14 12.14 28.67
N LEU A 555 -5.91 10.86 28.38
CA LEU A 555 -5.11 9.98 29.23
C LEU A 555 -3.66 10.47 29.32
N LEU A 556 -3.08 10.83 28.16
CA LEU A 556 -1.71 11.34 28.11
C LEU A 556 -1.56 12.67 28.85
N HIS A 557 -2.51 13.60 28.67
CA HIS A 557 -2.49 14.88 29.37
C HIS A 557 -2.63 14.71 30.89
N ASN A 558 -3.39 13.72 31.35
CA ASN A 558 -3.49 13.39 32.77
C ASN A 558 -2.15 12.88 33.33
N ILE A 559 -1.48 11.96 32.63
CA ILE A 559 -0.12 11.51 32.98
C ILE A 559 0.83 12.70 33.01
N SER A 560 0.84 13.55 31.98
CA SER A 560 1.76 14.70 31.87
C SER A 560 1.57 15.75 32.97
N ASN A 561 0.36 15.88 33.53
CA ASN A 561 0.09 16.82 34.62
C ASN A 561 0.42 16.24 36.00
N ASN A 562 0.42 14.91 36.14
CA ASN A 562 0.52 14.24 37.43
C ASN A 562 1.84 13.47 37.64
N CYS A 563 2.60 13.20 36.58
CA CYS A 563 3.83 12.42 36.61
C CYS A 563 5.03 13.22 36.09
N LYS A 564 6.17 13.14 36.79
CA LYS A 564 7.43 13.77 36.40
C LYS A 564 8.31 12.79 35.63
N LEU A 565 8.06 12.67 34.33
CA LEU A 565 8.76 11.74 33.43
C LEU A 565 9.82 12.46 32.59
N LEU A 566 10.97 11.80 32.36
CA LEU A 566 12.02 12.26 31.44
C LEU A 566 11.71 11.95 29.97
N LEU A 567 10.91 10.91 29.72
CA LEU A 567 10.32 10.63 28.42
C LEU A 567 8.86 10.24 28.60
N HIS A 568 7.99 10.86 27.81
CA HIS A 568 6.58 10.49 27.69
C HIS A 568 6.20 10.50 26.21
N ALA A 569 6.44 9.38 25.54
CA ALA A 569 6.35 9.27 24.09
C ALA A 569 5.41 8.13 23.67
N TRP A 570 4.61 8.38 22.64
CA TRP A 570 3.60 7.44 22.14
C TRP A 570 3.62 7.37 20.62
N TYR A 571 3.59 6.16 20.08
CA TYR A 571 3.40 5.89 18.66
C TYR A 571 2.11 5.08 18.49
N LEU A 572 0.98 5.80 18.43
CA LEU A 572 -0.36 5.19 18.41
C LEU A 572 -0.58 4.34 19.67
N ASP A 573 -0.75 3.01 19.53
CA ASP A 573 -0.96 2.06 20.62
C ASP A 573 0.32 1.62 21.34
N ASP A 574 1.51 1.91 20.78
CA ASP A 574 2.81 1.66 21.41
C ASP A 574 3.20 2.85 22.33
N GLY A 575 3.13 2.67 23.65
CA GLY A 575 3.51 3.68 24.65
C GLY A 575 4.91 3.46 25.22
N THR A 576 5.62 4.53 25.56
CA THR A 576 6.97 4.48 26.18
C THR A 576 7.15 5.61 27.19
N LEU A 577 7.35 5.21 28.46
CA LEU A 577 7.58 6.11 29.59
C LEU A 577 8.98 5.86 30.15
N ILE A 578 9.73 6.92 30.47
CA ILE A 578 11.02 6.83 31.18
C ILE A 578 11.05 7.88 32.30
N GLY A 579 11.44 7.50 33.51
CA GLY A 579 11.51 8.38 34.68
C GLY A 579 11.93 7.63 35.95
N ASP A 580 11.76 8.25 37.12
CA ASP A 580 11.91 7.54 38.40
C ASP A 580 10.88 6.40 38.50
N SER A 581 11.27 5.31 39.16
CA SER A 581 10.45 4.11 39.34
C SER A 581 9.08 4.38 39.96
N GLU A 582 8.96 5.31 40.91
CA GLU A 582 7.67 5.65 41.56
C GLU A 582 6.76 6.47 40.61
N GLU A 583 7.34 7.39 39.84
CA GLU A 583 6.60 8.21 38.86
C GLU A 583 6.10 7.38 37.66
N VAL A 584 6.88 6.37 37.24
CA VAL A 584 6.49 5.41 36.19
C VAL A 584 5.40 4.45 36.68
N ALA A 585 5.44 3.99 37.94
CA ALA A 585 4.37 3.21 38.54
C ALA A 585 3.05 4.00 38.63
N LYS A 586 3.12 5.26 39.10
CA LYS A 586 1.98 6.19 39.14
C LYS A 586 1.34 6.39 37.76
N ALA A 587 2.14 6.49 36.70
CA ALA A 587 1.63 6.60 35.34
C ALA A 587 0.90 5.32 34.89
N LEU A 588 1.42 4.13 35.25
CA LEU A 588 0.78 2.84 34.99
C LEU A 588 -0.57 2.71 35.71
N ASP A 589 -0.70 3.20 36.94
CA ASP A 589 -1.96 3.24 37.68
C ASP A 589 -3.01 4.12 36.98
N ILE A 590 -2.61 5.32 36.53
CA ILE A 590 -3.48 6.23 35.76
C ILE A 590 -3.99 5.52 34.49
N ILE A 591 -3.12 4.81 33.76
CA ILE A 591 -3.49 4.04 32.57
C ILE A 591 -4.45 2.90 32.92
N THR A 592 -4.20 2.17 34.00
CA THR A 592 -5.03 1.03 34.41
C THR A 592 -6.42 1.45 34.88
N VAL A 593 -6.55 2.63 35.50
CA VAL A 593 -7.84 3.17 35.99
C VAL A 593 -8.65 3.88 34.91
N ILE A 594 -8.00 4.60 33.98
CA ILE A 594 -8.68 5.45 32.99
C ILE A 594 -8.79 4.75 31.62
N GLY A 595 -7.77 4.02 31.19
CA GLY A 595 -7.73 3.32 29.89
C GLY A 595 -8.99 2.50 29.60
N PRO A 596 -9.45 1.63 30.52
CA PRO A 596 -10.67 0.84 30.32
C PRO A 596 -11.92 1.67 29.98
N LYS A 597 -12.05 2.89 30.53
CA LYS A 597 -13.18 3.81 30.26
C LYS A 597 -13.16 4.34 28.82
N LEU A 598 -11.98 4.41 28.22
CA LEU A 598 -11.75 4.84 26.83
C LEU A 598 -11.77 3.65 25.84
N GLY A 599 -11.99 2.42 26.33
CA GLY A 599 -11.89 1.19 25.52
C GLY A 599 -10.46 0.68 25.32
N LEU A 600 -9.48 1.21 26.07
CA LEU A 600 -8.07 0.85 26.00
C LEU A 600 -7.72 -0.15 27.11
N GLN A 601 -7.55 -1.42 26.74
CA GLN A 601 -7.22 -2.51 27.67
C GLN A 601 -5.74 -2.88 27.56
N LEU A 602 -4.97 -2.64 28.63
CA LEU A 602 -3.52 -2.85 28.66
C LEU A 602 -3.16 -4.33 28.42
N ASN A 603 -2.20 -4.58 27.53
CA ASN A 603 -1.71 -5.91 27.22
C ASN A 603 -0.52 -6.28 28.12
N ILE A 604 -0.81 -6.76 29.33
CA ILE A 604 0.21 -7.12 30.34
C ILE A 604 1.30 -8.05 29.76
N LYS A 605 0.92 -9.03 28.91
CA LYS A 605 1.85 -9.99 28.30
C LYS A 605 2.87 -9.39 27.31
N LYS A 606 2.65 -8.15 26.85
CA LYS A 606 3.58 -7.38 26.03
C LYS A 606 4.12 -6.14 26.75
N THR A 607 3.66 -5.88 27.96
CA THR A 607 4.15 -4.77 28.75
C THR A 607 5.50 -5.19 29.32
N GLU A 608 6.53 -4.40 29.07
CA GLU A 608 7.91 -4.67 29.51
C GLU A 608 8.41 -3.50 30.34
N LEU A 609 9.02 -3.82 31.47
CA LEU A 609 9.64 -2.89 32.40
C LEU A 609 11.14 -3.17 32.47
N PHE A 610 11.93 -2.21 32.02
CA PHE A 610 13.38 -2.29 31.89
C PHE A 610 14.07 -1.27 32.78
N TRP A 611 15.24 -1.64 33.28
CA TRP A 611 16.10 -0.75 34.05
C TRP A 611 17.56 -0.87 33.57
N PRO A 612 18.19 0.22 33.09
CA PRO A 612 19.58 0.18 32.59
C PRO A 612 20.65 0.06 33.68
N SER A 613 20.33 0.44 34.92
CA SER A 613 21.27 0.60 36.06
C SER A 613 20.50 0.39 37.36
N CYS A 614 21.15 0.00 38.48
CA CYS A 614 20.46 -0.55 39.66
C CYS A 614 20.79 0.14 40.99
N ASP A 615 19.79 0.76 41.62
CA ASP A 615 19.89 1.44 42.93
C ASP A 615 19.18 0.72 44.11
N GLY A 616 18.52 -0.41 43.85
CA GLY A 616 17.76 -1.16 44.87
C GLY A 616 16.33 -0.67 45.14
N ARG A 617 15.90 0.54 44.72
CA ARG A 617 14.48 0.98 44.86
C ARG A 617 13.53 0.07 44.09
N LYS A 618 14.02 -0.50 42.99
CA LYS A 618 13.37 -1.50 42.14
C LYS A 618 12.83 -2.73 42.86
N LEU A 619 13.37 -3.04 44.04
CA LEU A 619 13.07 -4.26 44.81
C LEU A 619 11.93 -4.06 45.81
N ARG A 620 11.27 -2.88 45.84
CA ARG A 620 10.04 -2.70 46.60
C ARG A 620 8.92 -3.59 46.04
N GLU A 621 8.58 -4.61 46.80
CA GLU A 621 7.52 -5.56 46.47
C GLU A 621 6.19 -4.83 46.27
N GLY A 622 5.45 -5.18 45.21
CA GLY A 622 4.17 -4.57 44.86
C GLY A 622 4.21 -3.28 44.04
N LEU A 623 5.38 -2.63 43.81
CA LEU A 623 5.45 -1.37 43.03
C LEU A 623 5.00 -1.54 41.57
N PHE A 624 5.21 -2.72 40.98
CA PHE A 624 4.75 -3.07 39.63
C PHE A 624 4.17 -4.50 39.63
N PRO A 625 3.13 -4.77 38.83
CA PRO A 625 2.54 -6.11 38.69
C PRO A 625 3.57 -7.22 38.43
N ALA A 626 3.40 -8.38 39.06
CA ALA A 626 4.31 -9.52 38.92
C ALA A 626 4.40 -10.02 37.46
N ASP A 627 3.29 -9.98 36.72
CA ASP A 627 3.14 -10.55 35.38
C ASP A 627 3.78 -9.72 34.23
N ILE A 628 4.31 -8.54 34.52
CA ILE A 628 4.99 -7.67 33.53
C ILE A 628 6.37 -8.26 33.18
N GLY A 629 6.72 -8.23 31.90
CA GLY A 629 8.02 -8.69 31.41
C GLY A 629 9.16 -7.82 31.95
N ARG A 630 10.25 -8.43 32.42
CA ARG A 630 11.42 -7.72 32.97
C ARG A 630 12.70 -8.08 32.20
N PRO A 631 12.93 -7.52 30.99
CA PRO A 631 14.16 -7.74 30.25
C PRO A 631 15.37 -7.17 31.01
N HIS A 632 16.54 -7.79 30.83
CA HIS A 632 17.76 -7.45 31.59
C HIS A 632 18.83 -6.74 30.76
N LEU A 633 18.97 -7.04 29.46
CA LEU A 633 19.94 -6.38 28.57
C LEU A 633 19.37 -5.15 27.84
N GLY A 634 18.08 -5.14 27.52
CA GLY A 634 17.45 -4.07 26.75
C GLY A 634 16.06 -4.40 26.23
N VAL A 635 15.42 -3.41 25.61
CA VAL A 635 14.05 -3.48 25.09
C VAL A 635 14.03 -3.31 23.57
N LYS A 636 13.08 -3.96 22.90
CA LYS A 636 12.83 -3.77 21.47
C LYS A 636 11.74 -2.72 21.24
N LEU A 637 12.13 -1.46 21.07
CA LEU A 637 11.20 -0.33 20.88
C LEU A 637 11.01 0.01 19.38
N LEU A 638 9.76 0.05 18.91
CA LEU A 638 9.36 0.40 17.53
C LEU A 638 10.17 -0.34 16.44
N GLY A 639 10.63 -1.55 16.77
CA GLY A 639 11.45 -2.42 15.92
C GLY A 639 12.97 -2.29 16.09
N GLY A 640 13.49 -1.25 16.76
CA GLY A 640 14.90 -1.07 17.10
C GLY A 640 15.25 -1.49 18.53
N ALA A 641 16.48 -1.23 18.97
CA ALA A 641 16.96 -1.55 20.32
C ALA A 641 17.03 -0.29 21.19
N VAL A 642 16.63 -0.41 22.46
CA VAL A 642 16.96 0.53 23.53
C VAL A 642 17.76 -0.23 24.58
N SER A 643 19.05 0.06 24.69
CA SER A 643 20.01 -0.69 25.49
C SER A 643 21.34 0.06 25.60
N ARG A 644 22.15 -0.29 26.61
CA ARG A 644 23.59 0.03 26.66
C ARG A 644 24.49 -1.18 26.35
N ASP A 645 23.90 -2.38 26.24
CA ASP A 645 24.62 -3.60 25.98
C ASP A 645 24.85 -3.78 24.47
N ALA A 646 26.13 -3.71 24.06
CA ALA A 646 26.52 -3.83 22.66
C ALA A 646 26.11 -5.17 22.03
N SER A 647 26.08 -6.27 22.80
CA SER A 647 25.71 -7.59 22.29
C SER A 647 24.21 -7.69 21.98
N PHE A 648 23.36 -7.06 22.80
CA PHE A 648 21.93 -6.95 22.57
C PHE A 648 21.62 -6.10 21.34
N ILE A 649 22.28 -4.95 21.19
CA ILE A 649 22.10 -4.07 20.03
C ILE A 649 22.52 -4.80 18.73
N SER A 650 23.73 -5.38 18.72
CA SER A 650 24.26 -6.11 17.56
C SER A 650 23.42 -7.35 17.22
N SER A 651 22.98 -8.14 18.20
CA SER A 651 22.14 -9.33 17.95
C SER A 651 20.77 -8.99 17.35
N LEU A 652 20.14 -7.90 17.77
CA LEU A 652 18.89 -7.43 17.13
C LEU A 652 19.14 -6.90 15.72
N ALA A 653 20.28 -6.26 15.47
CA ALA A 653 20.70 -5.81 14.15
C ALA A 653 20.94 -6.99 13.20
N ILE A 654 21.72 -8.00 13.62
CA ILE A 654 21.97 -9.24 12.89
C ILE A 654 20.65 -9.94 12.56
N LYS A 655 19.75 -10.11 13.55
CA LYS A 655 18.43 -10.72 13.34
C LYS A 655 17.59 -9.99 12.30
N ARG A 656 17.76 -8.67 12.11
CA ARG A 656 17.11 -7.92 11.02
C ARG A 656 17.74 -8.24 9.66
N ALA A 657 19.07 -8.35 9.58
CA ALA A 657 19.76 -8.78 8.38
C ALA A 657 19.42 -10.22 8.00
N GLU A 658 19.40 -11.17 8.95
CA GLU A 658 18.95 -12.56 8.75
C GLU A 658 17.56 -12.63 8.13
N ASN A 659 16.58 -11.91 8.70
CA ASN A 659 15.22 -11.86 8.13
C ASN A 659 15.19 -11.29 6.70
N SER A 660 16.10 -10.36 6.39
CA SER A 660 16.22 -9.76 5.06
C SER A 660 16.94 -10.68 4.06
N VAL A 661 17.95 -11.44 4.50
CA VAL A 661 18.65 -12.46 3.68
C VAL A 661 17.76 -13.69 3.46
N ASN A 662 17.01 -14.13 4.47
CA ASN A 662 16.01 -15.19 4.34
C ASN A 662 14.90 -14.81 3.36
N LEU A 663 14.54 -13.53 3.31
CA LEU A 663 13.66 -12.99 2.28
C LEU A 663 14.30 -13.06 0.88
N ILE A 664 15.55 -12.63 0.73
CA ILE A 664 16.29 -12.71 -0.54
C ILE A 664 16.38 -14.16 -1.04
N ARG A 665 16.58 -15.14 -0.15
CA ARG A 665 16.59 -16.59 -0.46
C ARG A 665 15.28 -17.14 -1.05
N LEU A 666 14.18 -16.38 -1.04
CA LEU A 666 12.94 -16.76 -1.73
C LEU A 666 12.97 -16.45 -3.23
N LEU A 667 13.92 -15.64 -3.72
CA LEU A 667 13.98 -15.22 -5.12
C LEU A 667 14.02 -16.39 -6.13
N PRO A 668 14.83 -17.44 -5.96
CA PRO A 668 14.92 -18.53 -6.95
C PRO A 668 13.59 -19.28 -7.19
N GLN A 669 12.62 -19.17 -6.28
CA GLN A 669 11.27 -19.75 -6.44
C GLN A 669 10.47 -19.10 -7.58
N LEU A 670 10.88 -17.91 -8.04
CA LEU A 670 10.26 -17.22 -9.17
C LEU A 670 10.63 -17.83 -10.51
N SER A 671 11.84 -18.40 -10.62
CA SER A 671 12.40 -18.98 -11.85
C SER A 671 12.46 -17.99 -13.03
N ASP A 672 12.60 -16.71 -12.73
CA ASP A 672 12.70 -15.60 -13.67
C ASP A 672 13.78 -14.60 -13.18
N PRO A 673 15.02 -14.69 -13.70
CA PRO A 673 16.12 -13.83 -13.26
C PRO A 673 15.90 -12.35 -13.59
N GLN A 674 14.98 -12.00 -14.51
CA GLN A 674 14.60 -10.62 -14.79
C GLN A 674 13.75 -10.05 -13.65
N SER A 675 12.68 -10.75 -13.24
CA SER A 675 11.91 -10.39 -12.03
C SER A 675 12.77 -10.45 -10.77
N GLU A 676 13.63 -11.46 -10.62
CA GLU A 676 14.47 -11.63 -9.43
C GLU A 676 15.41 -10.45 -9.22
N LEU A 677 16.18 -10.04 -10.24
CA LEU A 677 17.08 -8.89 -10.15
C LEU A 677 16.32 -7.58 -9.95
N LEU A 678 15.15 -7.43 -10.58
CA LEU A 678 14.30 -6.24 -10.44
C LEU A 678 13.74 -6.11 -9.01
N LEU A 679 13.27 -7.19 -8.40
CA LEU A 679 12.79 -7.22 -7.02
C LEU A 679 13.93 -7.00 -6.02
N LEU A 680 15.09 -7.63 -6.25
CA LEU A 680 16.29 -7.50 -5.42
C LEU A 680 16.72 -6.03 -5.33
N ARG A 681 16.83 -5.34 -6.46
CA ARG A 681 17.18 -3.91 -6.49
C ARG A 681 16.10 -2.99 -5.93
N SER A 682 14.83 -3.25 -6.25
CA SER A 682 13.74 -2.31 -5.95
C SER A 682 13.17 -2.44 -4.54
N SER A 683 13.26 -3.62 -3.91
CA SER A 683 12.45 -3.90 -2.71
C SER A 683 12.90 -5.04 -1.80
N MET A 684 13.88 -5.88 -2.17
CA MET A 684 14.38 -6.98 -1.33
C MET A 684 15.82 -6.81 -0.85
N GLY A 685 16.63 -6.01 -1.54
CA GLY A 685 17.98 -5.61 -1.12
C GLY A 685 17.96 -4.56 0.00
N ILE A 686 18.87 -3.59 -0.04
CA ILE A 686 19.11 -2.63 1.07
C ILE A 686 17.85 -1.94 1.63
N ALA A 687 16.81 -1.79 0.80
CA ALA A 687 15.48 -1.31 1.19
C ALA A 687 14.89 -2.01 2.43
N LYS A 688 15.27 -3.27 2.69
CA LYS A 688 14.84 -4.06 3.85
C LYS A 688 15.64 -3.77 5.12
N LEU A 689 16.88 -3.32 4.98
CA LEU A 689 17.78 -3.01 6.09
C LEU A 689 17.77 -1.51 6.46
N PHE A 690 17.27 -0.61 5.60
CA PHE A 690 17.31 0.85 5.79
C PHE A 690 16.86 1.31 7.18
N PHE A 691 15.76 0.79 7.73
CA PHE A 691 15.34 1.18 9.09
C PHE A 691 16.43 0.89 10.13
N GLY A 692 17.09 -0.27 10.04
CA GLY A 692 18.24 -0.60 10.90
C GLY A 692 19.42 0.33 10.69
N LEU A 693 19.78 0.62 9.43
CA LEU A 693 20.86 1.56 9.07
C LEU A 693 20.56 3.00 9.53
N ARG A 694 19.28 3.37 9.67
CA ARG A 694 18.82 4.71 10.09
C ARG A 694 18.67 4.87 11.59
N THR A 695 18.51 3.78 12.35
CA THR A 695 18.24 3.85 13.81
C THR A 695 19.31 3.22 14.68
N CYS A 696 20.15 2.34 14.14
CA CYS A 696 21.25 1.70 14.88
C CYS A 696 22.57 2.45 14.62
N GLN A 697 23.38 2.64 15.67
CA GLN A 697 24.68 3.29 15.56
C GLN A 697 25.60 2.47 14.62
N PRO A 698 26.44 3.11 13.77
CA PRO A 698 27.27 2.39 12.81
C PRO A 698 28.21 1.34 13.42
N VAL A 699 28.74 1.59 14.62
CA VAL A 699 29.65 0.67 15.35
C VAL A 699 28.99 -0.67 15.70
N HIS A 700 27.68 -0.70 15.94
CA HIS A 700 26.91 -1.92 16.20
C HIS A 700 26.33 -2.56 14.93
N MET A 701 26.63 -1.99 13.76
CA MET A 701 26.13 -2.44 12.46
C MET A 701 27.20 -3.13 11.60
N GLU A 702 28.49 -3.09 11.96
CA GLU A 702 29.59 -3.56 11.10
C GLU A 702 29.40 -5.01 10.62
N GLU A 703 29.35 -5.97 11.56
CA GLU A 703 29.07 -7.39 11.27
C GLU A 703 27.72 -7.59 10.55
N THR A 704 26.68 -6.85 10.97
CA THR A 704 25.33 -6.90 10.37
C THR A 704 25.36 -6.51 8.89
N THR A 705 26.11 -5.47 8.53
CA THR A 705 26.23 -4.99 7.15
C THR A 705 27.02 -5.97 6.28
N LEU A 706 28.12 -6.52 6.79
CA LEU A 706 28.91 -7.53 6.09
C LEU A 706 28.10 -8.81 5.85
N PHE A 707 27.37 -9.30 6.86
CA PHE A 707 26.47 -10.45 6.71
C PHE A 707 25.40 -10.20 5.64
N PHE A 708 24.79 -9.01 5.65
CA PHE A 708 23.78 -8.65 4.65
C PHE A 708 24.36 -8.57 3.23
N ASP A 709 25.50 -7.91 3.06
CA ASP A 709 26.16 -7.74 1.76
C ASP A 709 26.68 -9.08 1.21
N ASN A 710 27.10 -10.00 2.07
CA ASN A 710 27.40 -11.39 1.67
C ASN A 710 26.15 -12.14 1.19
N GLY A 711 25.00 -11.95 1.85
CA GLY A 711 23.72 -12.50 1.38
C GLY A 711 23.26 -11.89 0.04
N LEU A 712 23.55 -10.61 -0.18
CA LEU A 712 23.30 -9.92 -1.44
C LEU A 712 24.23 -10.42 -2.57
N ARG A 713 25.51 -10.68 -2.26
CA ARG A 713 26.47 -11.31 -3.18
C ARG A 713 26.00 -12.68 -3.65
N GLY A 714 25.67 -13.57 -2.73
CA GLY A 714 25.19 -14.92 -3.06
C GLY A 714 23.94 -14.91 -3.94
N ALA A 715 22.99 -14.00 -3.68
CA ALA A 715 21.80 -13.87 -4.52
C ALA A 715 22.08 -13.40 -5.95
N ILE A 716 23.11 -12.56 -6.16
CA ILE A 716 23.53 -12.15 -7.50
C ILE A 716 24.31 -13.24 -8.20
N GLU A 717 25.14 -13.99 -7.48
CA GLU A 717 25.80 -15.19 -7.97
C GLU A 717 24.76 -16.22 -8.47
N ASP A 718 23.72 -16.49 -7.68
CA ASP A 718 22.59 -17.34 -8.09
C ASP A 718 21.83 -16.80 -9.32
N ILE A 719 21.54 -15.50 -9.37
CA ILE A 719 20.86 -14.88 -10.51
C ILE A 719 21.71 -14.99 -11.79
N VAL A 720 23.01 -14.69 -11.72
CA VAL A 720 23.91 -14.57 -12.88
C VAL A 720 24.49 -15.92 -13.33
N VAL A 721 25.10 -16.67 -12.42
CA VAL A 721 25.80 -17.94 -12.71
C VAL A 721 25.05 -19.17 -12.25
N CYS A 722 24.06 -19.06 -11.36
CA CYS A 722 23.20 -20.15 -10.89
C CYS A 722 24.02 -21.31 -10.27
N GLY A 723 24.93 -20.97 -9.34
CA GLY A 723 25.89 -21.90 -8.75
C GLY A 723 27.04 -22.33 -9.68
N GLY A 724 27.15 -21.73 -10.88
CA GLY A 724 28.29 -21.92 -11.79
C GLY A 724 29.54 -21.15 -11.33
N PRO A 725 30.73 -21.50 -11.85
CA PRO A 725 31.99 -20.84 -11.48
C PRO A 725 32.12 -19.44 -12.08
N LEU A 726 33.21 -18.76 -11.69
CA LEU A 726 33.69 -17.47 -12.27
C LEU A 726 32.91 -16.21 -11.83
N PHE A 727 32.25 -16.23 -10.67
CA PHE A 727 31.75 -15.03 -10.00
C PHE A 727 32.71 -14.60 -8.86
N GLY A 728 33.76 -13.85 -9.22
CA GLY A 728 34.79 -13.38 -8.29
C GLY A 728 34.54 -11.98 -7.72
N ASP A 729 35.52 -11.47 -6.97
CA ASP A 729 35.40 -10.16 -6.32
C ASP A 729 35.27 -9.00 -7.33
N ILE A 730 35.89 -9.11 -8.51
CA ILE A 730 35.74 -8.09 -9.57
C ILE A 730 34.32 -8.09 -10.17
N GLN A 731 33.68 -9.26 -10.33
CA GLN A 731 32.27 -9.36 -10.72
C GLN A 731 31.37 -8.71 -9.68
N TRP A 732 31.65 -8.97 -8.39
CA TRP A 732 30.92 -8.38 -7.28
C TRP A 732 31.05 -6.84 -7.23
N HIS A 733 32.28 -6.32 -7.33
CA HIS A 733 32.53 -4.87 -7.37
C HIS A 733 31.83 -4.19 -8.55
N ILE A 734 31.85 -4.80 -9.75
CA ILE A 734 31.11 -4.24 -10.89
C ILE A 734 29.60 -4.32 -10.64
N ALA A 735 29.08 -5.43 -10.11
CA ALA A 735 27.65 -5.59 -9.84
C ALA A 735 27.10 -4.55 -8.83
N SER A 736 27.86 -4.23 -7.78
CA SER A 736 27.51 -3.25 -6.75
C SER A 736 27.68 -1.78 -7.17
N LEU A 737 28.19 -1.51 -8.37
CA LEU A 737 28.17 -0.14 -8.90
C LEU A 737 26.75 0.30 -9.27
N PRO A 738 26.42 1.61 -9.12
CA PRO A 738 25.23 2.19 -9.70
C PRO A 738 25.16 1.94 -11.21
N ILE A 739 23.94 1.76 -11.72
CA ILE A 739 23.67 1.37 -13.13
C ILE A 739 24.39 2.28 -14.14
N ARG A 740 24.40 3.60 -13.86
CA ARG A 740 25.04 4.65 -14.67
C ARG A 740 26.57 4.53 -14.78
N PHE A 741 27.19 3.76 -13.90
CA PHE A 741 28.63 3.47 -13.85
C PHE A 741 28.94 2.06 -14.37
N GLY A 742 28.02 1.44 -15.12
CA GLY A 742 28.21 0.11 -15.72
C GLY A 742 27.79 -1.06 -14.84
N GLY A 743 27.47 -0.83 -13.56
CA GLY A 743 27.03 -1.88 -12.64
C GLY A 743 25.59 -2.34 -12.83
N LEU A 744 25.09 -3.11 -11.86
CA LEU A 744 23.71 -3.61 -11.84
C LEU A 744 22.77 -2.71 -11.01
N GLY A 745 23.27 -1.78 -10.20
CA GLY A 745 22.46 -0.89 -9.38
C GLY A 745 22.03 -1.48 -8.04
N LEU A 746 22.94 -2.19 -7.39
CA LEU A 746 22.80 -2.74 -6.05
C LEU A 746 23.59 -1.84 -5.08
N TYR A 747 23.04 -1.54 -3.91
CA TYR A 747 23.72 -0.69 -2.93
C TYR A 747 24.18 -1.54 -1.74
N LEU A 748 25.44 -1.35 -1.34
CA LEU A 748 26.05 -2.04 -0.22
C LEU A 748 25.60 -1.42 1.11
N ALA A 749 25.26 -2.26 2.08
CA ALA A 749 24.91 -1.84 3.43
C ALA A 749 26.11 -1.23 4.18
N VAL A 750 27.33 -1.73 3.93
CA VAL A 750 28.56 -1.21 4.56
C VAL A 750 28.89 0.22 4.12
N GLU A 751 28.59 0.58 2.87
CA GLU A 751 28.66 1.97 2.41
C GLU A 751 27.56 2.84 3.02
N ALA A 752 26.40 2.23 3.34
CA ALA A 752 25.19 2.95 3.70
C ALA A 752 25.06 3.34 5.17
N THR A 753 25.62 2.52 6.07
CA THR A 753 25.40 2.62 7.52
C THR A 753 25.66 4.02 8.08
N SER A 754 26.86 4.59 7.84
CA SER A 754 27.26 5.88 8.41
C SER A 754 26.36 7.04 7.98
N TYR A 755 26.00 7.12 6.68
CA TYR A 755 25.16 8.22 6.21
C TYR A 755 23.68 8.03 6.51
N ALA A 756 23.17 6.79 6.50
CA ALA A 756 21.76 6.52 6.76
C ALA A 756 21.41 6.92 8.20
N PHE A 757 22.30 6.60 9.14
CA PHE A 757 22.22 7.03 10.53
C PHE A 757 22.25 8.56 10.64
N VAL A 758 23.31 9.21 10.14
CA VAL A 758 23.47 10.68 10.22
C VAL A 758 22.29 11.43 9.59
N ALA A 759 21.79 10.98 8.42
CA ALA A 759 20.63 11.57 7.76
C ALA A 759 19.33 11.40 8.55
N SER A 760 19.11 10.23 9.15
CA SER A 760 17.98 9.97 10.04
C SER A 760 17.98 10.88 11.26
N ARG A 761 19.12 10.94 11.98
CA ARG A 761 19.31 11.77 13.17
C ARG A 761 19.07 13.25 12.86
N ALA A 762 19.60 13.76 11.74
CA ALA A 762 19.39 15.14 11.30
C ALA A 762 17.92 15.41 10.92
N GLN A 763 17.28 14.51 10.16
CA GLN A 763 15.89 14.66 9.72
C GLN A 763 14.89 14.66 10.89
N THR A 764 15.15 13.87 11.94
CA THR A 764 14.27 13.78 13.11
C THR A 764 14.64 14.74 14.25
N TRP A 765 15.69 15.55 14.09
CA TRP A 765 16.23 16.43 15.14
C TRP A 765 15.14 17.27 15.83
N VAL A 766 14.38 18.05 15.07
CA VAL A 766 13.33 18.95 15.59
C VAL A 766 12.26 18.17 16.38
N LEU A 767 11.91 16.97 15.93
CA LEU A 767 10.92 16.14 16.61
C LEU A 767 11.48 15.50 17.88
N GLN A 768 12.76 15.13 17.91
CA GLN A 768 13.43 14.68 19.14
C GLN A 768 13.55 15.79 20.17
N ASP A 769 13.94 17.00 19.75
CA ASP A 769 14.03 18.18 20.61
C ASP A 769 12.66 18.49 21.25
N HIS A 770 11.58 18.43 20.46
CA HIS A 770 10.22 18.56 20.96
C HIS A 770 9.81 17.44 21.94
N ILE A 771 10.25 16.20 21.72
CA ILE A 771 10.01 15.04 22.61
C ILE A 771 10.81 15.16 23.93
N LEU A 772 12.01 15.74 23.89
CA LEU A 772 12.95 15.80 25.00
C LEU A 772 12.98 17.15 25.73
N ARG A 773 12.24 18.17 25.27
CA ARG A 773 12.26 19.55 25.79
C ARG A 773 12.17 19.66 27.33
N ASP A 774 11.39 18.79 27.96
CA ASP A 774 11.10 18.80 29.40
C ASP A 774 12.09 17.92 30.21
N SER A 775 12.99 17.20 29.53
CA SER A 775 13.95 16.26 30.15
C SER A 775 15.26 16.92 30.60
N GLY A 776 15.57 18.12 30.08
CA GLY A 776 16.86 18.80 30.25
C GLY A 776 17.98 18.31 29.33
N ILE A 777 17.66 17.48 28.33
CA ILE A 777 18.59 16.93 27.33
C ILE A 777 18.51 17.78 26.05
N TYR A 778 19.66 18.28 25.58
CA TYR A 778 19.76 19.21 24.44
C TYR A 778 20.89 18.81 23.47
N GLY A 779 20.91 19.38 22.27
CA GLY A 779 21.98 19.19 21.27
C GLY A 779 22.08 17.77 20.68
N MET A 780 22.94 17.57 19.68
CA MET A 780 23.26 16.21 19.20
C MET A 780 24.21 15.51 20.19
N ASN A 781 24.11 14.19 20.29
CA ASN A 781 24.97 13.39 21.18
C ASN A 781 26.22 12.85 20.48
N SER A 782 27.18 12.35 21.27
CA SER A 782 28.47 11.80 20.81
C SER A 782 28.35 10.76 19.68
N ASP A 783 27.29 9.94 19.68
CA ASP A 783 27.02 8.97 18.61
C ASP A 783 26.86 9.63 17.23
N TYR A 784 26.20 10.79 17.19
CA TYR A 784 26.00 11.55 15.96
C TYR A 784 27.33 12.12 15.48
N ASP A 785 28.11 12.73 16.38
CA ASP A 785 29.40 13.33 16.03
C ASP A 785 30.42 12.26 15.60
N GLY A 786 30.46 11.11 16.27
CA GLY A 786 31.28 9.97 15.88
C GLY A 786 30.87 9.39 14.51
N ALA A 787 29.57 9.24 14.26
CA ALA A 787 29.08 8.79 12.95
C ALA A 787 29.33 9.84 11.85
N LEU A 788 29.26 11.13 12.15
CA LEU A 788 29.55 12.23 11.24
C LEU A 788 31.06 12.34 10.93
N ALA A 789 31.93 12.13 11.92
CA ALA A 789 33.38 12.05 11.73
C ALA A 789 33.76 10.82 10.89
N SER A 790 33.21 9.65 11.21
CA SER A 790 33.35 8.43 10.39
C SER A 790 32.88 8.65 8.95
N LEU A 791 31.76 9.36 8.76
CA LEU A 791 31.27 9.72 7.45
C LEU A 791 32.24 10.67 6.73
N ARG A 792 32.73 11.74 7.36
CA ARG A 792 33.71 12.67 6.77
C ARG A 792 34.97 11.94 6.30
N ASN A 793 35.54 11.08 7.13
CA ASN A 793 36.76 10.32 6.79
C ASN A 793 36.57 9.33 5.62
N LYS A 794 35.33 8.88 5.36
CA LYS A 794 34.98 8.01 4.22
C LYS A 794 34.74 8.80 2.91
N LEU A 795 34.91 10.12 2.92
CA LEU A 795 34.66 10.97 1.75
C LEU A 795 35.97 11.51 1.20
N PRO A 796 36.28 11.28 -0.09
CA PRO A 796 37.45 11.92 -0.71
C PRO A 796 37.27 13.46 -0.72
N ASP A 797 38.35 14.15 -0.37
CA ASP A 797 38.49 15.61 -0.37
C ASP A 797 38.75 16.22 -1.75
N SER A 798 39.09 15.39 -2.76
CA SER A 798 39.48 15.83 -4.09
C SER A 798 38.30 16.10 -5.05
N ASP A 799 38.55 16.87 -6.11
CA ASP A 799 37.52 17.26 -7.07
C ASP A 799 36.82 16.05 -7.70
N LEU A 800 35.50 15.97 -7.44
CA LEU A 800 34.58 14.92 -7.84
C LEU A 800 34.33 14.84 -9.36
N SER A 801 35.20 15.43 -10.19
CA SER A 801 35.25 15.25 -11.64
C SER A 801 35.83 13.88 -11.98
N ASN A 802 36.86 13.47 -11.25
CA ASN A 802 37.62 12.22 -11.46
C ASN A 802 37.43 11.24 -10.30
N MET A 803 36.19 10.79 -10.08
CA MET A 803 35.96 9.58 -9.29
C MET A 803 36.33 8.34 -10.14
N GLU A 804 37.63 8.19 -10.41
CA GLU A 804 38.17 7.01 -11.07
C GLU A 804 37.99 5.80 -10.16
N VAL A 805 37.19 4.86 -10.62
CA VAL A 805 37.06 3.54 -9.99
C VAL A 805 38.32 2.77 -10.37
N HIS A 806 39.40 2.94 -9.60
CA HIS A 806 40.65 2.20 -9.76
C HIS A 806 40.45 0.71 -9.42
N LEU A 807 39.87 -0.02 -10.36
CA LEU A 807 39.92 -1.47 -10.42
C LEU A 807 41.13 -1.87 -11.27
N ASP A 808 41.95 -2.78 -10.74
CA ASP A 808 42.97 -3.43 -11.56
C ASP A 808 42.26 -4.29 -12.63
N MET A 809 42.32 -3.80 -13.87
CA MET A 809 41.55 -4.30 -15.00
C MET A 809 42.47 -4.44 -16.21
N THR A 810 42.40 -5.60 -16.86
CA THR A 810 43.00 -5.80 -18.18
C THR A 810 42.46 -4.77 -19.18
N ALA A 811 43.22 -4.45 -20.23
CA ALA A 811 42.79 -3.53 -21.28
C ALA A 811 41.41 -3.89 -21.88
N ARG A 812 41.11 -5.19 -21.98
CA ARG A 812 39.79 -5.70 -22.39
C ARG A 812 38.69 -5.34 -21.39
N GLN A 813 38.90 -5.63 -20.09
CA GLN A 813 37.92 -5.32 -19.03
C GLN A 813 37.66 -3.81 -18.94
N ASN A 814 38.71 -3.00 -19.01
CA ASN A 814 38.60 -1.54 -19.09
C ASN A 814 37.75 -1.09 -20.29
N THR A 815 37.99 -1.64 -21.48
CA THR A 815 37.20 -1.31 -22.69
C THR A 815 35.73 -1.65 -22.50
N VAL A 816 35.42 -2.87 -22.04
CA VAL A 816 34.03 -3.29 -21.77
C VAL A 816 33.41 -2.37 -20.70
N PHE A 817 34.11 -2.07 -19.61
CA PHE A 817 33.62 -1.22 -18.53
C PHE A 817 33.21 0.18 -19.02
N GLN A 818 34.00 0.81 -19.89
CA GLN A 818 33.61 2.10 -20.49
C GLN A 818 32.38 1.97 -21.40
N CYS A 819 32.28 0.92 -22.21
CA CYS A 819 31.09 0.67 -23.03
C CYS A 819 29.81 0.50 -22.19
N LEU A 820 29.89 -0.08 -20.99
CA LEU A 820 28.74 -0.24 -20.09
C LEU A 820 28.23 1.08 -19.48
N ARG A 821 29.01 2.17 -19.58
CA ARG A 821 28.67 3.53 -19.14
C ARG A 821 28.04 4.38 -20.25
N ALA A 822 28.02 3.88 -21.49
CA ALA A 822 27.44 4.58 -22.63
C ALA A 822 25.91 4.77 -22.45
N PRO A 823 25.31 5.84 -23.02
CA PRO A 823 23.87 6.04 -22.99
C PRO A 823 23.09 4.80 -23.46
N HIS A 824 22.01 4.47 -22.74
CA HIS A 824 21.12 3.34 -23.01
C HIS A 824 21.71 1.92 -22.90
N ALA A 825 23.02 1.73 -22.66
CA ALA A 825 23.65 0.40 -22.47
C ALA A 825 23.03 -0.43 -21.33
N GLN A 826 22.36 0.26 -20.40
CA GLN A 826 21.65 -0.28 -19.24
C GLN A 826 20.12 -0.38 -19.40
N GLY A 827 19.52 0.04 -20.52
CA GLY A 827 18.06 0.21 -20.63
C GLY A 827 17.25 -1.05 -20.33
N PHE A 828 17.80 -2.23 -20.62
CA PHE A 828 17.17 -3.53 -20.33
C PHE A 828 17.07 -3.84 -18.83
N LEU A 829 18.00 -3.33 -17.99
CA LEU A 829 18.01 -3.51 -16.54
C LEU A 829 16.87 -2.76 -15.82
N LEU A 830 16.13 -1.93 -16.55
CA LEU A 830 14.97 -1.17 -16.04
C LEU A 830 13.65 -1.66 -16.67
N ALA A 831 13.70 -2.64 -17.57
CA ALA A 831 12.52 -3.17 -18.24
C ALA A 831 11.74 -4.12 -17.32
N ILE A 832 10.45 -3.80 -17.11
CA ILE A 832 9.51 -4.70 -16.46
C ILE A 832 9.24 -5.89 -17.42
N PRO A 833 9.30 -7.15 -16.96
CA PRO A 833 9.09 -8.31 -17.82
C PRO A 833 7.62 -8.42 -18.27
N ILE A 834 7.28 -7.81 -19.41
CA ILE A 834 5.93 -7.85 -19.99
C ILE A 834 5.95 -8.63 -21.33
N ASP A 835 5.42 -9.86 -21.30
CA ASP A 835 5.36 -10.77 -22.46
C ASP A 835 4.78 -10.11 -23.72
N GLY A 836 3.61 -9.47 -23.56
CA GLY A 836 2.81 -8.96 -24.67
C GLY A 836 3.39 -7.75 -25.42
N ILE A 837 4.56 -7.24 -25.02
CA ILE A 837 5.30 -6.16 -25.70
C ILE A 837 6.80 -6.45 -25.81
N GLY A 838 7.24 -7.71 -25.68
CA GLY A 838 8.64 -8.12 -25.87
C GLY A 838 9.62 -7.64 -24.79
N GLN A 839 9.13 -7.23 -23.62
CA GLN A 839 9.99 -6.77 -22.52
C GLN A 839 10.43 -7.87 -21.56
N HIS A 840 9.86 -9.07 -21.67
CA HIS A 840 10.28 -10.27 -20.93
C HIS A 840 11.28 -11.07 -21.79
N MET A 841 12.47 -11.31 -21.27
CA MET A 841 13.50 -12.14 -21.89
C MET A 841 13.46 -13.56 -21.30
N SER A 842 13.91 -14.58 -22.03
CA SER A 842 14.04 -15.90 -21.41
C SER A 842 15.12 -15.90 -20.31
N PRO A 843 15.01 -16.77 -19.28
CA PRO A 843 16.02 -16.87 -18.23
C PRO A 843 17.45 -17.12 -18.74
N MET A 844 17.60 -17.82 -19.86
CA MET A 844 18.90 -18.08 -20.48
C MET A 844 19.48 -16.83 -21.13
N GLU A 845 18.69 -16.11 -21.94
CA GLU A 845 19.11 -14.86 -22.59
C GLU A 845 19.51 -13.81 -21.56
N TYR A 846 18.68 -13.60 -20.52
CA TYR A 846 18.95 -12.61 -19.49
C TYR A 846 20.23 -12.93 -18.71
N ARG A 847 20.44 -14.20 -18.32
CA ARG A 847 21.69 -14.65 -17.68
C ARG A 847 22.91 -14.47 -18.58
N THR A 848 22.79 -14.76 -19.87
CA THR A 848 23.88 -14.54 -20.84
C THR A 848 24.24 -13.05 -20.96
N ILE A 849 23.25 -12.16 -21.00
CA ILE A 849 23.50 -10.70 -21.00
C ILE A 849 24.20 -10.27 -19.70
N LEU A 850 23.78 -10.77 -18.54
CA LEU A 850 24.42 -10.45 -17.26
C LEU A 850 25.86 -10.97 -17.17
N LYS A 851 26.12 -12.21 -17.62
CA LYS A 851 27.48 -12.78 -17.69
C LYS A 851 28.39 -11.94 -18.56
N TYR A 852 27.95 -11.58 -19.77
CA TYR A 852 28.70 -10.70 -20.68
C TYR A 852 28.98 -9.33 -20.02
N ARG A 853 27.97 -8.71 -19.38
CA ARG A 853 28.11 -7.44 -18.66
C ARG A 853 29.11 -7.51 -17.49
N LEU A 854 29.14 -8.62 -16.75
CA LEU A 854 30.09 -8.83 -15.66
C LEU A 854 31.42 -9.47 -16.12
N MET A 855 31.65 -9.50 -17.44
CA MET A 855 32.88 -10.00 -18.07
C MET A 855 33.18 -11.49 -17.76
N ILE A 856 32.13 -12.25 -17.43
CA ILE A 856 32.18 -13.69 -17.17
C ILE A 856 32.17 -14.44 -18.51
N PRO A 857 33.05 -15.43 -18.72
CA PRO A 857 32.99 -16.30 -19.88
C PRO A 857 31.61 -16.92 -20.10
N VAL A 858 31.08 -16.76 -21.32
CA VAL A 858 29.78 -17.27 -21.76
C VAL A 858 29.94 -18.64 -22.44
N ILE A 859 31.09 -18.90 -23.05
CA ILE A 859 31.37 -20.08 -23.87
C ILE A 859 32.53 -20.87 -23.22
N PRO A 860 32.36 -22.17 -22.92
CA PRO A 860 33.32 -22.92 -22.10
C PRO A 860 34.64 -23.29 -22.79
N ALA A 861 34.71 -23.18 -24.13
CA ALA A 861 35.91 -23.47 -24.90
C ALA A 861 35.84 -22.80 -26.28
N ASN A 862 37.00 -22.56 -26.90
CA ASN A 862 37.10 -22.01 -28.25
C ASN A 862 36.52 -22.99 -29.28
N LYS A 863 35.24 -22.84 -29.62
CA LYS A 863 34.53 -23.65 -30.62
C LYS A 863 34.48 -22.90 -31.95
N ILE A 864 34.65 -23.60 -33.07
CA ILE A 864 34.43 -23.01 -34.40
C ILE A 864 33.00 -22.45 -34.47
N CYS A 865 32.87 -21.20 -34.89
CA CYS A 865 31.59 -20.52 -34.98
C CYS A 865 30.65 -21.26 -35.95
N PRO A 866 29.45 -21.70 -35.51
CA PRO A 866 28.56 -22.52 -36.34
C PRO A 866 28.01 -21.76 -37.55
N VAL A 867 28.05 -20.43 -37.50
CA VAL A 867 27.56 -19.53 -38.55
C VAL A 867 28.63 -19.32 -39.63
N CYS A 868 29.78 -18.71 -39.31
CA CYS A 868 30.80 -18.44 -40.32
C CYS A 868 31.67 -19.64 -40.67
N ARG A 869 31.84 -20.59 -39.74
CA ARG A 869 32.78 -21.72 -39.80
C ARG A 869 34.25 -21.34 -40.06
N LYS A 870 34.59 -20.05 -40.00
CA LYS A 870 35.90 -19.46 -40.36
C LYS A 870 36.74 -19.05 -39.14
N ALA A 871 36.12 -18.80 -38.00
CA ALA A 871 36.80 -18.35 -36.78
C ALA A 871 36.28 -19.10 -35.56
N CYS A 872 37.13 -19.22 -34.53
CA CYS A 872 36.70 -19.69 -33.22
C CYS A 872 35.92 -18.59 -32.49
N LEU A 873 34.86 -19.00 -31.80
CA LEU A 873 34.20 -18.23 -30.76
C LEU A 873 35.18 -18.08 -29.60
N ASP A 874 35.47 -16.85 -29.19
CA ASP A 874 36.14 -16.57 -27.93
C ASP A 874 35.25 -16.97 -26.75
N SER A 875 35.87 -17.23 -25.59
CA SER A 875 35.16 -17.66 -24.39
C SER A 875 34.18 -16.61 -23.83
N PHE A 876 34.29 -15.33 -24.22
CA PHE A 876 33.40 -14.26 -23.79
C PHE A 876 32.25 -13.99 -24.78
N GLY A 877 32.27 -14.61 -25.97
CA GLY A 877 31.22 -14.53 -26.98
C GLY A 877 31.27 -13.32 -27.92
N GLU A 878 32.35 -12.54 -27.93
CA GLU A 878 32.52 -11.35 -28.78
C GLU A 878 32.43 -11.67 -30.28
N HIS A 879 32.98 -12.79 -30.73
CA HIS A 879 32.82 -13.27 -32.10
C HIS A 879 31.39 -13.76 -32.38
N ALA A 880 30.70 -14.36 -31.41
CA ALA A 880 29.29 -14.77 -31.57
C ALA A 880 28.40 -13.55 -31.90
N VAL A 881 28.75 -12.45 -31.25
CA VAL A 881 28.16 -11.12 -31.26
C VAL A 881 28.49 -10.33 -32.54
N HIS A 882 29.71 -10.45 -33.07
CA HIS A 882 30.19 -9.69 -34.25
C HIS A 882 30.42 -10.54 -35.52
N CYS A 883 29.85 -11.76 -35.60
CA CYS A 883 30.09 -12.68 -36.70
C CYS A 883 29.59 -12.13 -38.06
N LYS A 884 30.52 -11.81 -38.98
CA LYS A 884 30.24 -11.23 -40.31
C LYS A 884 29.28 -12.04 -41.19
N GLU A 885 29.16 -13.34 -40.97
CA GLU A 885 28.32 -14.25 -41.78
C GLU A 885 26.90 -14.43 -41.20
N LEU A 886 26.51 -13.70 -40.15
CA LEU A 886 25.16 -13.75 -39.59
C LEU A 886 24.13 -13.23 -40.61
N PRO A 887 23.20 -14.06 -41.13
CA PRO A 887 22.36 -13.71 -42.28
C PRO A 887 21.26 -12.67 -41.99
N ARG A 888 21.28 -12.02 -40.81
CA ARG A 888 20.31 -11.01 -40.37
C ARG A 888 20.91 -9.82 -39.62
N PHE A 889 22.24 -9.73 -39.46
CA PHE A 889 22.92 -8.61 -38.79
C PHE A 889 24.13 -8.11 -39.57
N LYS A 890 23.87 -7.30 -40.62
CA LYS A 890 24.89 -6.40 -41.17
C LYS A 890 24.92 -5.12 -40.35
N TYR A 891 25.87 -5.00 -39.43
CA TYR A 891 26.23 -3.69 -38.86
C TYR A 891 26.93 -2.84 -39.92
N ARG A 892 26.61 -1.54 -39.98
CA ARG A 892 27.34 -0.55 -40.78
C ARG A 892 28.66 -0.20 -40.09
N HIS A 893 29.73 -0.91 -40.40
CA HIS A 893 31.11 -0.51 -40.03
C HIS A 893 32.08 -0.84 -41.16
N ASP A 894 31.94 -0.16 -42.30
CA ASP A 894 33.04 0.00 -43.25
C ASP A 894 33.92 1.15 -42.76
N MET A 895 34.98 0.83 -42.01
CA MET A 895 36.03 1.81 -41.72
C MET A 895 36.83 2.10 -42.99
N LYS A 896 36.83 3.38 -43.41
CA LYS A 896 38.11 4.00 -43.79
C LYS A 896 38.83 4.46 -42.52
N GLU A 897 40.14 4.62 -42.62
CA GLU A 897 41.06 4.59 -41.49
C GLU A 897 40.88 5.74 -40.48
N GLY A 898 40.88 5.40 -39.18
CA GLY A 898 41.24 6.30 -38.08
C GLY A 898 40.12 7.10 -37.39
N GLN A 899 39.42 6.50 -36.40
CA GLN A 899 38.95 7.13 -35.13
C GLN A 899 38.32 6.08 -34.16
N PRO A 900 38.15 6.38 -32.85
CA PRO A 900 37.84 5.37 -31.82
C PRO A 900 36.37 4.86 -31.77
N LEU A 901 36.19 3.77 -31.03
CA LEU A 901 34.94 2.99 -30.91
C LEU A 901 33.85 3.64 -30.03
N GLU A 902 32.70 3.93 -30.63
CA GLU A 902 31.41 4.11 -29.94
C GLU A 902 30.34 3.23 -30.60
N GLY A 903 29.57 2.42 -29.84
CA GLY A 903 28.30 1.86 -30.35
C GLY A 903 27.83 0.46 -29.91
N VAL A 904 27.17 0.39 -28.74
CA VAL A 904 26.00 -0.47 -28.41
C VAL A 904 26.14 -2.03 -28.36
N SER A 905 25.47 -2.59 -27.34
CA SER A 905 25.39 -4.02 -26.97
C SER A 905 24.65 -4.91 -28.00
N PRO A 906 24.94 -6.23 -28.07
CA PRO A 906 24.78 -6.99 -29.32
C PRO A 906 23.74 -8.12 -29.31
N LEU A 907 22.86 -8.18 -28.29
CA LEU A 907 21.93 -9.30 -28.07
C LEU A 907 20.47 -9.00 -28.45
N MET A 908 20.26 -8.37 -29.61
CA MET A 908 18.94 -8.26 -30.24
C MET A 908 18.78 -9.30 -31.35
N GLY A 909 17.68 -10.06 -31.35
CA GLY A 909 17.31 -11.03 -32.39
C GLY A 909 16.38 -12.12 -31.80
N LEU A 910 15.37 -12.67 -32.48
CA LEU A 910 14.97 -12.61 -33.89
C LEU A 910 13.44 -12.87 -34.06
N ARG A 911 12.74 -12.01 -34.84
CA ARG A 911 11.50 -12.22 -35.67
C ARG A 911 10.31 -13.04 -35.09
N VAL A 912 9.03 -12.66 -35.25
CA VAL A 912 8.32 -11.81 -36.23
C VAL A 912 7.27 -10.92 -35.51
N VAL A 913 6.88 -9.81 -36.14
CA VAL A 913 6.09 -8.68 -35.59
C VAL A 913 6.94 -7.81 -34.66
N GLY A 914 6.98 -6.51 -34.94
CA GLY A 914 8.09 -5.65 -34.56
C GLY A 914 8.24 -5.39 -33.05
N PHE A 915 9.41 -5.75 -32.52
CA PHE A 915 9.92 -5.22 -31.27
C PHE A 915 11.20 -4.40 -31.53
N THR A 916 11.22 -3.17 -31.03
CA THR A 916 12.39 -2.29 -31.08
C THR A 916 12.42 -1.41 -29.84
N ALA A 917 12.93 -1.98 -28.73
CA ALA A 917 13.43 -1.18 -27.63
C ALA A 917 14.76 -0.53 -28.06
N GLY A 918 14.88 0.78 -28.24
CA GLY A 918 13.84 1.80 -28.22
C GLY A 918 13.90 2.67 -29.47
N LEU A 919 12.88 2.59 -30.32
CA LEU A 919 12.45 3.71 -31.17
C LEU A 919 11.03 4.14 -30.79
N ALA A 920 10.21 3.22 -30.26
CA ALA A 920 8.96 3.55 -29.57
C ALA A 920 9.22 4.05 -28.13
N ALA A 921 10.17 3.45 -27.39
CA ALA A 921 10.59 3.98 -26.10
C ALA A 921 11.37 5.30 -26.24
N LEU A 922 12.14 5.46 -27.33
CA LEU A 922 12.72 6.75 -27.69
C LEU A 922 11.61 7.73 -28.08
N LYS A 923 10.71 7.45 -29.04
CA LYS A 923 9.56 8.32 -29.36
C LYS A 923 8.59 8.57 -28.20
N ALA A 924 8.57 7.75 -27.15
CA ALA A 924 7.78 8.00 -25.94
C ALA A 924 8.58 8.72 -24.84
N ALA A 925 9.91 8.68 -24.86
CA ALA A 925 10.78 9.52 -24.05
C ALA A 925 10.94 10.87 -24.74
N THR A 926 11.58 10.93 -25.91
CA THR A 926 11.63 12.06 -26.86
C THR A 926 10.24 12.68 -27.05
N GLY A 927 9.19 11.95 -27.43
CA GLY A 927 7.85 12.55 -27.55
C GLY A 927 7.18 12.99 -26.23
N LYS A 928 7.74 12.64 -25.06
CA LYS A 928 7.41 13.31 -23.78
C LYS A 928 8.29 14.54 -23.55
N VAL A 929 9.59 14.44 -23.87
CA VAL A 929 10.54 15.57 -23.90
C VAL A 929 9.96 16.63 -24.83
N ASP A 930 9.86 16.39 -26.14
CA ASP A 930 9.25 17.26 -27.15
C ASP A 930 7.88 17.82 -26.72
N LYS A 931 6.99 17.00 -26.12
CA LYS A 931 5.68 17.46 -25.64
C LYS A 931 5.79 18.43 -24.46
N HIS A 932 6.62 18.12 -23.47
CA HIS A 932 6.79 18.95 -22.29
C HIS A 932 7.73 20.13 -22.54
N GLU A 933 8.73 19.99 -23.40
CA GLU A 933 9.63 21.03 -23.90
C GLU A 933 8.86 22.04 -24.76
N LYS A 934 8.01 21.58 -25.69
CA LYS A 934 7.11 22.48 -26.43
C LYS A 934 6.14 23.18 -25.49
N SER A 935 5.50 22.45 -24.58
CA SER A 935 4.60 23.05 -23.57
C SER A 935 5.35 24.00 -22.61
N CYS A 936 6.64 23.77 -22.33
CA CYS A 936 7.47 24.67 -21.55
C CYS A 936 7.83 25.92 -22.37
N MET A 937 8.30 25.79 -23.61
CA MET A 937 8.59 26.92 -24.51
C MET A 937 7.36 27.82 -24.73
N GLU A 938 6.19 27.23 -24.96
CA GLU A 938 4.90 27.95 -25.08
C GLU A 938 4.53 28.73 -23.80
N ASN A 939 5.10 28.36 -22.65
CA ASN A 939 4.94 29.05 -21.36
C ASN A 939 6.23 29.77 -20.89
N GLN A 940 7.23 29.98 -21.75
CA GLN A 940 8.55 30.58 -21.40
C GLN A 940 9.37 29.84 -20.31
N HIS A 941 9.19 28.53 -20.19
CA HIS A 941 9.99 27.65 -19.32
C HIS A 941 10.94 26.78 -20.15
N VAL A 942 11.98 26.21 -19.52
CA VAL A 942 12.91 25.26 -20.15
C VAL A 942 12.76 23.89 -19.50
N PHE A 943 12.79 22.84 -20.32
CA PHE A 943 12.56 21.46 -19.90
C PHE A 943 13.89 20.74 -19.59
N ILE A 944 13.99 20.10 -18.41
CA ILE A 944 15.15 19.30 -17.99
C ILE A 944 14.68 17.90 -17.51
N PRO A 945 15.12 16.80 -18.13
CA PRO A 945 14.72 15.45 -17.74
C PRO A 945 15.56 14.89 -16.58
N PHE A 946 14.88 14.32 -15.58
CA PHE A 946 15.48 13.56 -14.47
C PHE A 946 15.01 12.11 -14.46
N ALA A 947 15.87 11.19 -14.00
CA ALA A 947 15.52 9.79 -13.74
C ALA A 947 15.97 9.38 -12.33
N PHE A 948 15.01 8.91 -11.53
CA PHE A 948 15.22 8.38 -10.17
C PHE A 948 14.65 6.97 -10.08
N ASP A 949 15.49 5.96 -10.24
CA ASP A 949 15.03 4.57 -10.42
C ASP A 949 14.90 3.76 -9.11
N THR A 950 15.32 4.30 -7.95
CA THR A 950 15.37 3.54 -6.67
C THR A 950 14.93 4.30 -5.42
N PHE A 951 14.24 5.44 -5.54
CA PHE A 951 13.63 6.12 -4.39
C PHE A 951 12.10 6.13 -4.52
N GLY A 952 11.41 6.21 -3.39
CA GLY A 952 9.96 6.42 -3.34
C GLY A 952 9.60 7.84 -3.79
N PHE A 953 8.47 8.36 -3.28
CA PHE A 953 8.21 9.80 -3.40
C PHE A 953 9.40 10.59 -2.85
N LEU A 954 9.94 11.49 -3.68
CA LEU A 954 10.80 12.57 -3.19
C LEU A 954 9.97 13.39 -2.21
N ALA A 955 10.54 13.72 -1.04
CA ALA A 955 9.91 14.65 -0.11
C ALA A 955 9.63 15.98 -0.83
N PRO A 956 8.53 16.70 -0.50
CA PRO A 956 8.25 18.00 -1.09
C PRO A 956 9.46 18.93 -1.08
N ASP A 957 10.18 18.99 0.04
CA ASP A 957 11.40 19.79 0.24
C ASP A 957 12.55 19.41 -0.73
N ALA A 958 12.66 18.14 -1.11
CA ALA A 958 13.64 17.68 -2.10
C ALA A 958 13.23 18.05 -3.54
N VAL A 959 11.92 18.08 -3.82
CA VAL A 959 11.37 18.56 -5.09
C VAL A 959 11.48 20.09 -5.18
N GLU A 960 11.20 20.80 -4.09
CA GLU A 960 11.40 22.24 -3.91
C GLU A 960 12.86 22.62 -4.16
N LEU A 961 13.81 21.91 -3.52
CA LEU A 961 15.25 22.08 -3.73
C LEU A 961 15.66 21.86 -5.19
N LEU A 962 15.17 20.80 -5.84
CA LEU A 962 15.45 20.53 -7.25
C LEU A 962 14.88 21.64 -8.16
N ASN A 963 13.65 22.09 -7.90
CA ASN A 963 13.00 23.20 -8.62
C ASN A 963 13.72 24.54 -8.38
N ARG A 964 14.29 24.76 -7.19
CA ARG A 964 15.10 25.96 -6.87
C ARG A 964 16.44 25.91 -7.62
N VAL A 965 17.16 24.78 -7.60
CA VAL A 965 18.40 24.59 -8.37
C VAL A 965 18.15 24.74 -9.87
N GLN A 966 17.07 24.17 -10.41
CA GLN A 966 16.70 24.33 -11.83
C GLN A 966 16.45 25.79 -12.20
N ARG A 967 15.68 26.54 -11.40
CA ARG A 967 15.44 27.98 -11.61
C ARG A 967 16.75 28.77 -11.60
N ILE A 968 17.63 28.54 -10.62
CA ILE A 968 18.94 29.17 -10.54
C ILE A 968 19.76 28.93 -11.81
N MET A 969 19.78 27.70 -12.33
CA MET A 969 20.62 27.35 -13.47
C MET A 969 20.13 27.95 -14.79
N HIS A 970 18.81 28.13 -14.97
CA HIS A 970 18.26 28.83 -16.14
C HIS A 970 18.50 30.34 -16.10
N CYS A 971 18.43 30.99 -14.93
CA CYS A 971 18.60 32.44 -14.82
C CYS A 971 20.03 32.96 -15.10
N ASN A 972 21.02 32.08 -15.29
CA ASN A 972 22.45 32.46 -15.38
C ASN A 972 23.14 32.01 -16.68
N GLY A 973 22.39 31.53 -17.68
CA GLY A 973 22.98 31.13 -18.96
C GLY A 973 24.05 30.03 -18.87
N ILE A 974 23.99 29.19 -17.82
CA ILE A 974 24.99 28.16 -17.56
C ILE A 974 25.03 27.15 -18.72
N SER A 975 26.22 26.77 -19.17
CA SER A 975 26.36 25.85 -20.31
C SER A 975 25.64 24.51 -20.06
N PRO A 976 25.04 23.87 -21.08
CA PRO A 976 24.40 22.56 -20.94
C PRO A 976 25.33 21.49 -20.33
N SER A 977 26.64 21.58 -20.60
CA SER A 977 27.66 20.70 -20.03
C SER A 977 27.81 20.90 -18.52
N SER A 978 27.94 22.15 -18.07
CA SER A 978 28.00 22.51 -16.65
C SER A 978 26.70 22.15 -15.93
N MET A 979 25.54 22.35 -16.56
CA MET A 979 24.26 21.92 -16.00
C MET A 979 24.19 20.40 -15.79
N ASN A 980 24.64 19.63 -16.79
CA ASN A 980 24.73 18.18 -16.69
C ASN A 980 25.65 17.72 -15.55
N VAL A 981 26.75 18.42 -15.25
CA VAL A 981 27.63 18.08 -14.12
C VAL A 981 26.91 18.27 -12.78
N VAL A 982 26.27 19.42 -12.57
CA VAL A 982 25.52 19.72 -11.33
C VAL A 982 24.40 18.70 -11.11
N PHE A 983 23.60 18.40 -12.15
CA PHE A 983 22.52 17.42 -12.02
C PHE A 983 23.00 15.96 -11.94
N LYS A 984 24.14 15.58 -12.53
CA LYS A 984 24.78 14.27 -12.29
C LYS A 984 25.26 14.11 -10.84
N ARG A 985 25.71 15.19 -10.20
CA ARG A 985 26.13 15.21 -8.78
C ARG A 985 24.92 15.21 -7.83
N LEU A 986 23.87 15.99 -8.09
CA LEU A 986 22.58 15.89 -7.37
C LEU A 986 21.95 14.49 -7.51
N SER A 987 21.92 13.94 -8.73
CA SER A 987 21.51 12.57 -8.98
C SER A 987 22.33 11.56 -8.17
N PHE A 988 23.65 11.77 -8.01
CA PHE A 988 24.52 10.89 -7.21
C PHE A 988 24.18 10.94 -5.71
N ALA A 989 24.08 12.16 -5.16
CA ALA A 989 23.77 12.36 -3.76
C ALA A 989 22.37 11.84 -3.41
N ILE A 990 21.37 12.10 -4.27
CA ILE A 990 20.02 11.55 -4.08
C ILE A 990 20.02 10.03 -4.25
N GLN A 991 20.72 9.46 -5.25
CA GLN A 991 20.82 8.00 -5.47
C GLN A 991 21.45 7.24 -4.30
N LYS A 992 22.30 7.88 -3.49
CA LYS A 992 22.85 7.29 -2.26
C LYS A 992 22.16 7.82 -0.97
N GLY A 993 21.07 8.60 -1.02
CA GLY A 993 20.40 9.09 0.20
C GLY A 993 21.19 10.12 1.01
N LEU A 994 22.05 10.89 0.34
CA LEU A 994 23.13 11.71 0.90
C LEU A 994 22.75 13.20 1.05
N ALA A 995 21.57 13.50 1.58
CA ALA A 995 21.13 14.90 1.79
C ALA A 995 22.06 15.69 2.74
N VAL A 996 22.58 15.07 3.80
CA VAL A 996 23.58 15.69 4.69
C VAL A 996 24.92 15.91 3.98
N GLN A 997 25.25 15.03 3.02
CA GLN A 997 26.45 15.15 2.21
C GLN A 997 26.31 16.23 1.12
N LEU A 998 25.09 16.55 0.67
CA LEU A 998 24.84 17.75 -0.12
C LEU A 998 25.21 18.99 0.69
N VAL A 999 24.70 19.15 1.91
CA VAL A 999 25.05 20.30 2.79
C VAL A 999 26.54 20.33 3.15
N ALA A 1000 27.16 19.18 3.43
CA ALA A 1000 28.57 19.07 3.82
C ALA A 1000 29.57 19.10 2.64
N ARG A 1001 29.12 18.97 1.39
CA ARG A 1001 29.97 19.00 0.16
C ARG A 1001 29.50 20.04 -0.87
N LEU A 1002 28.64 20.98 -0.47
CA LEU A 1002 28.53 22.25 -1.19
C LEU A 1002 29.94 22.87 -1.15
N PRO A 1003 30.60 23.13 -2.30
CA PRO A 1003 31.98 23.60 -2.30
C PRO A 1003 32.12 24.90 -1.51
N SER A 1004 33.29 25.09 -0.88
CA SER A 1004 33.70 26.39 -0.34
C SER A 1004 33.64 27.51 -1.40
N HIS A 1005 33.78 27.16 -2.69
CA HIS A 1005 33.44 28.01 -3.83
C HIS A 1005 31.94 27.97 -4.17
N LEU A 1006 31.12 28.53 -3.28
CA LEU A 1006 29.75 28.96 -3.59
C LEU A 1006 29.67 30.41 -4.11
N ASP A 1007 30.80 30.99 -4.52
CA ASP A 1007 30.97 32.35 -5.06
C ASP A 1007 30.09 32.70 -6.28
N SER A 1008 29.34 31.73 -6.80
CA SER A 1008 28.37 31.87 -7.89
C SER A 1008 26.92 31.98 -7.42
N ILE A 1009 26.55 31.53 -6.21
CA ILE A 1009 25.19 31.74 -5.66
C ILE A 1009 24.98 33.21 -5.27
N TRP A 1010 26.00 33.89 -4.79
CA TRP A 1010 25.85 35.28 -4.32
C TRP A 1010 25.69 36.28 -5.47
N LYS A 1011 26.13 35.89 -6.68
CA LYS A 1011 26.02 36.65 -7.93
C LYS A 1011 24.61 36.61 -8.57
N LEU A 1012 23.64 35.94 -7.93
CA LEU A 1012 22.29 35.70 -8.45
C LEU A 1012 21.37 36.93 -8.30
N LYS A 1013 21.63 38.00 -9.07
CA LYS A 1013 20.92 39.29 -8.99
C LYS A 1013 19.38 39.18 -8.98
N HIS A 1014 18.79 38.19 -9.65
CA HIS A 1014 17.33 38.01 -9.78
C HIS A 1014 16.69 37.03 -8.77
N LEU A 1015 17.44 36.51 -7.80
CA LEU A 1015 16.93 35.57 -6.81
C LEU A 1015 15.94 36.27 -5.85
N LYS A 1016 14.70 35.77 -5.74
CA LYS A 1016 13.64 36.37 -4.89
C LYS A 1016 13.43 35.73 -3.52
N SER A 1017 13.68 34.43 -3.36
CA SER A 1017 13.68 33.75 -2.06
C SER A 1017 14.86 32.82 -1.94
N LEU A 1018 15.50 32.82 -0.77
CA LEU A 1018 16.60 31.95 -0.40
C LEU A 1018 16.30 31.34 0.96
N GLU A 1019 15.93 30.06 1.03
CA GLU A 1019 15.88 29.35 2.33
C GLU A 1019 17.08 28.40 2.44
N LEU A 1020 17.86 28.59 3.49
CA LEU A 1020 19.00 27.78 3.94
C LEU A 1020 18.79 27.30 5.38
N ASN A 1021 17.53 27.27 5.83
CA ASN A 1021 17.15 26.78 7.14
C ASN A 1021 17.58 25.31 7.34
N LEU A 1022 17.87 24.92 8.58
CA LEU A 1022 18.39 23.60 8.97
C LEU A 1022 19.76 23.24 8.36
N CYS A 1023 20.49 24.20 7.76
CA CYS A 1023 21.89 24.02 7.38
C CYS A 1023 22.81 24.09 8.61
N VAL A 1024 22.73 23.07 9.48
CA VAL A 1024 23.43 22.96 10.79
C VAL A 1024 24.97 22.91 10.72
N LEU A 1025 25.56 23.02 9.52
CA LEU A 1025 27.01 23.11 9.27
C LEU A 1025 27.42 24.47 8.68
N LEU A 1026 26.47 25.35 8.39
CA LEU A 1026 26.75 26.68 7.85
C LEU A 1026 27.21 27.59 8.99
N GLU A 1027 28.51 27.88 9.06
CA GLU A 1027 29.11 28.71 10.12
C GLU A 1027 29.33 30.17 9.70
N ASN A 1028 29.54 30.43 8.41
CA ASN A 1028 29.82 31.76 7.84
C ASN A 1028 29.05 31.94 6.52
N LEU A 1029 28.73 33.20 6.19
CA LEU A 1029 28.28 33.64 4.86
C LEU A 1029 29.38 34.56 4.27
N PRO A 1030 29.54 34.64 2.93
CA PRO A 1030 30.57 35.48 2.32
C PRO A 1030 30.10 36.93 2.07
N GLU A 1031 31.06 37.84 1.95
CA GLU A 1031 30.81 39.28 1.76
C GLU A 1031 30.25 39.70 0.39
N ASP A 1032 30.12 38.76 -0.55
CA ASP A 1032 29.44 39.00 -1.82
C ASP A 1032 27.91 38.82 -1.73
N LEU A 1033 27.37 38.44 -0.57
CA LEU A 1033 25.92 38.24 -0.32
C LEU A 1033 25.06 39.42 -0.81
N GLY A 1034 25.56 40.65 -0.65
CA GLY A 1034 24.87 41.88 -1.05
C GLY A 1034 24.64 42.07 -2.55
N GLN A 1035 25.09 41.14 -3.40
CA GLN A 1035 24.83 41.14 -4.85
C GLN A 1035 23.48 40.50 -5.23
N LEU A 1036 22.73 39.94 -4.27
CA LEU A 1036 21.38 39.39 -4.46
C LEU A 1036 20.30 40.49 -4.53
N GLU A 1037 20.43 41.39 -5.50
CA GLU A 1037 19.65 42.64 -5.62
C GLU A 1037 18.13 42.47 -5.49
N CYS A 1038 17.54 41.40 -6.06
CA CYS A 1038 16.10 41.13 -6.02
C CYS A 1038 15.61 40.27 -4.83
N LEU A 1039 16.42 39.99 -3.81
CA LEU A 1039 16.02 39.08 -2.73
C LEU A 1039 14.92 39.68 -1.85
N GLU A 1040 13.76 39.02 -1.79
CA GLU A 1040 12.59 39.43 -1.00
C GLU A 1040 12.44 38.61 0.30
N SER A 1041 12.96 37.39 0.36
CA SER A 1041 12.91 36.52 1.55
C SER A 1041 14.21 35.74 1.75
N PHE A 1042 14.73 35.72 2.98
CA PHE A 1042 15.92 34.97 3.36
C PHE A 1042 15.67 34.24 4.69
N ASP A 1043 15.77 32.91 4.68
CA ASP A 1043 15.65 32.07 5.87
C ASP A 1043 16.98 31.35 6.15
N LEU A 1044 17.52 31.57 7.35
CA LEU A 1044 18.77 31.05 7.89
C LEU A 1044 18.56 30.34 9.23
N SER A 1045 17.31 30.00 9.55
CA SER A 1045 16.93 29.44 10.86
C SER A 1045 17.56 28.05 11.09
N TYR A 1046 17.90 27.71 12.32
CA TYR A 1046 18.58 26.45 12.70
C TYR A 1046 19.94 26.24 12.00
N THR A 1047 20.75 27.31 11.85
CA THR A 1047 22.13 27.24 11.33
C THR A 1047 23.17 27.45 12.44
N LYS A 1048 24.46 27.24 12.14
CA LYS A 1048 25.59 27.50 13.05
C LYS A 1048 26.26 28.85 12.80
N ILE A 1049 25.55 29.79 12.17
CA ILE A 1049 26.12 31.07 11.77
C ILE A 1049 26.57 31.87 13.00
N LYS A 1050 27.83 32.31 12.98
CA LYS A 1050 28.43 33.13 14.06
C LYS A 1050 28.19 34.62 13.85
N HIS A 1051 28.29 35.06 12.58
CA HIS A 1051 28.17 36.45 12.16
C HIS A 1051 27.42 36.53 10.82
N LEU A 1052 26.62 37.59 10.67
CA LEU A 1052 26.13 38.00 9.36
C LEU A 1052 27.16 38.94 8.71
N PRO A 1053 27.41 38.83 7.40
CA PRO A 1053 28.34 39.70 6.68
C PRO A 1053 27.69 41.08 6.47
N ASP A 1054 28.47 42.15 6.51
CA ASP A 1054 27.95 43.53 6.44
C ASP A 1054 27.20 43.79 5.12
N SER A 1055 27.64 43.12 4.06
CA SER A 1055 26.98 43.10 2.74
C SER A 1055 25.50 42.68 2.74
N ILE A 1056 24.98 41.99 3.78
CA ILE A 1056 23.53 41.72 3.91
C ILE A 1056 22.70 43.02 3.92
N CYS A 1057 23.28 44.11 4.41
CA CYS A 1057 22.64 45.42 4.50
C CYS A 1057 22.45 46.10 3.13
N ARG A 1058 22.92 45.49 2.03
CA ARG A 1058 22.75 45.96 0.65
C ARG A 1058 21.49 45.39 -0.03
N LEU A 1059 20.79 44.45 0.60
CA LEU A 1059 19.63 43.74 0.07
C LEU A 1059 18.34 44.59 0.14
N LYS A 1060 18.27 45.65 -0.66
CA LYS A 1060 17.21 46.68 -0.58
C LYS A 1060 15.77 46.15 -0.68
N HIS A 1061 15.54 45.03 -1.36
CA HIS A 1061 14.22 44.45 -1.56
C HIS A 1061 13.81 43.40 -0.52
N LEU A 1062 14.66 43.09 0.47
CA LEU A 1062 14.43 42.03 1.45
C LEU A 1062 13.30 42.42 2.42
N LYS A 1063 12.22 41.64 2.41
CA LYS A 1063 11.02 41.82 3.25
C LYS A 1063 10.98 40.90 4.46
N SER A 1064 11.61 39.74 4.39
CA SER A 1064 11.64 38.76 5.48
C SER A 1064 13.05 38.23 5.69
N LEU A 1065 13.59 38.39 6.90
CA LEU A 1065 14.84 37.77 7.34
C LEU A 1065 14.56 36.92 8.59
N LYS A 1066 14.79 35.61 8.49
CA LYS A 1066 14.61 34.67 9.61
C LYS A 1066 15.92 34.02 9.98
N LEU A 1067 16.22 34.02 11.27
CA LEU A 1067 17.48 33.56 11.86
C LEU A 1067 17.22 32.72 13.12
N SER A 1068 15.99 32.28 13.37
CA SER A 1068 15.65 31.65 14.64
C SER A 1068 16.42 30.36 14.88
N HIS A 1069 16.73 30.07 16.14
CA HIS A 1069 17.57 28.95 16.58
C HIS A 1069 19.00 28.95 15.98
N SER A 1070 19.52 30.12 15.55
CA SER A 1070 20.94 30.28 15.20
C SER A 1070 21.80 30.45 16.46
N LEU A 1071 22.02 29.34 17.17
CA LEU A 1071 22.58 29.29 18.54
C LEU A 1071 24.02 29.81 18.71
N LEU A 1072 24.70 30.22 17.62
CA LEU A 1072 26.04 30.81 17.64
C LEU A 1072 26.06 32.28 17.21
N LEU A 1073 24.93 32.86 16.82
CA LEU A 1073 24.84 34.25 16.38
C LEU A 1073 24.91 35.19 17.60
N GLU A 1074 26.07 35.82 17.82
CA GLU A 1074 26.30 36.73 18.96
C GLU A 1074 26.06 38.21 18.64
N LYS A 1075 26.15 38.58 17.36
CA LYS A 1075 26.04 39.96 16.86
C LYS A 1075 25.33 39.99 15.51
N SER A 1076 24.58 41.07 15.27
CA SER A 1076 24.09 41.45 13.93
C SER A 1076 24.89 42.65 13.39
N PRO A 1077 24.86 42.94 12.08
CA PRO A 1077 25.64 44.01 11.46
C PRO A 1077 25.23 45.40 11.98
N GLU A 1078 26.18 46.32 12.12
CA GLU A 1078 25.90 47.65 12.68
C GLU A 1078 24.96 48.48 11.79
N ASP A 1079 24.95 48.21 10.47
CA ASP A 1079 24.18 48.90 9.44
C ASP A 1079 22.84 48.23 9.06
N LEU A 1080 22.31 47.31 9.89
CA LEU A 1080 21.08 46.54 9.61
C LEU A 1080 19.89 47.41 9.18
N GLY A 1081 19.80 48.65 9.65
CA GLY A 1081 18.81 49.66 9.25
C GLY A 1081 18.75 50.02 7.76
N ARG A 1082 19.75 49.64 6.94
CA ARG A 1082 19.78 49.90 5.49
C ARG A 1082 18.91 48.95 4.67
N ILE A 1083 18.31 47.94 5.28
CA ILE A 1083 17.39 47.00 4.61
C ILE A 1083 15.99 47.65 4.52
N GLU A 1084 15.87 48.65 3.64
CA GLU A 1084 14.73 49.58 3.56
C GLU A 1084 13.34 48.89 3.52
N CYS A 1085 13.21 47.75 2.84
CA CYS A 1085 11.94 47.03 2.69
C CYS A 1085 11.64 45.96 3.77
N LEU A 1086 12.44 45.83 4.85
CA LEU A 1086 12.29 44.71 5.80
C LEU A 1086 10.99 44.83 6.60
N GLU A 1087 10.08 43.87 6.41
CA GLU A 1087 8.80 43.79 7.12
C GLU A 1087 8.83 42.81 8.30
N LYS A 1088 9.67 41.78 8.26
CA LYS A 1088 9.78 40.74 9.29
C LYS A 1088 11.23 40.40 9.59
N LEU A 1089 11.58 40.44 10.87
CA LEU A 1089 12.86 39.99 11.39
C LEU A 1089 12.63 39.03 12.57
N ASP A 1090 13.03 37.77 12.41
CA ASP A 1090 12.98 36.77 13.47
C ASP A 1090 14.41 36.38 13.89
N LEU A 1091 14.72 36.66 15.15
CA LEU A 1091 16.00 36.41 15.83
C LEU A 1091 15.80 35.51 17.07
N SER A 1092 14.65 34.84 17.19
CA SER A 1092 14.30 34.02 18.35
C SER A 1092 15.29 32.87 18.59
N TYR A 1093 15.54 32.48 19.84
CA TYR A 1093 16.50 31.42 20.20
C TYR A 1093 17.93 31.64 19.65
N THR A 1094 18.42 32.89 19.66
CA THR A 1094 19.81 33.24 19.33
C THR A 1094 20.60 33.67 20.57
N LYS A 1095 21.92 33.83 20.43
CA LYS A 1095 22.84 34.30 21.49
C LYS A 1095 23.15 35.80 21.38
N ILE A 1096 22.31 36.56 20.69
CA ILE A 1096 22.57 37.96 20.38
C ILE A 1096 22.60 38.81 21.65
N LYS A 1097 23.69 39.57 21.86
CA LYS A 1097 23.87 40.39 23.08
C LYS A 1097 23.26 41.78 22.97
N HIS A 1098 23.38 42.38 21.79
CA HIS A 1098 22.89 43.72 21.48
C HIS A 1098 22.34 43.75 20.05
N LEU A 1099 21.29 44.54 19.84
CA LEU A 1099 20.83 44.93 18.50
C LEU A 1099 21.40 46.31 18.14
N PRO A 1100 21.74 46.56 16.87
CA PRO A 1100 22.31 47.83 16.43
C PRO A 1100 21.28 48.96 16.52
N ASN A 1101 21.72 50.17 16.85
CA ASN A 1101 20.84 51.36 16.85
C ASN A 1101 20.19 51.62 15.48
N SER A 1102 20.82 51.17 14.38
CA SER A 1102 20.25 51.27 13.03
C SER A 1102 18.96 50.47 12.84
N ILE A 1103 18.62 49.48 13.69
CA ILE A 1103 17.35 48.74 13.58
C ILE A 1103 16.13 49.68 13.68
N CYS A 1104 16.27 50.81 14.40
CA CYS A 1104 15.25 51.85 14.51
C CYS A 1104 15.00 52.62 13.19
N MET A 1105 15.84 52.42 12.17
CA MET A 1105 15.70 53.02 10.83
C MET A 1105 14.82 52.19 9.88
N LEU A 1106 14.39 50.98 10.28
CA LEU A 1106 13.59 50.06 9.48
C LEU A 1106 12.11 50.48 9.42
N LYS A 1107 11.81 51.49 8.59
CA LYS A 1107 10.47 52.13 8.45
C LYS A 1107 9.31 51.21 8.09
N HIS A 1108 9.57 49.99 7.64
CA HIS A 1108 8.57 49.03 7.18
C HIS A 1108 8.44 47.78 8.06
N LEU A 1109 9.17 47.71 9.19
CA LEU A 1109 9.19 46.55 10.07
C LEU A 1109 7.85 46.39 10.80
N LYS A 1110 7.16 45.27 10.55
CA LYS A 1110 5.85 44.90 11.11
C LYS A 1110 5.95 43.82 12.20
N SER A 1111 6.95 42.95 12.13
CA SER A 1111 7.24 41.92 13.15
C SER A 1111 8.73 41.90 13.49
N LEU A 1112 9.03 41.96 14.80
CA LEU A 1112 10.35 41.71 15.35
C LEU A 1112 10.21 40.63 16.43
N GLU A 1113 10.72 39.44 16.15
CA GLU A 1113 10.60 38.27 17.03
C GLU A 1113 11.94 37.99 17.72
N LEU A 1114 11.94 38.02 19.06
CA LEU A 1114 13.13 37.91 19.92
C LEU A 1114 12.92 36.88 21.05
N CYS A 1115 12.01 35.92 20.84
CA CYS A 1115 11.63 34.94 21.86
C CYS A 1115 12.84 34.11 22.30
N HIS A 1116 13.01 33.89 23.60
CA HIS A 1116 14.09 33.07 24.17
C HIS A 1116 15.52 33.46 23.72
N CYS A 1117 15.86 34.76 23.75
CA CYS A 1117 17.25 35.24 23.58
C CYS A 1117 17.91 35.50 24.96
N PRO A 1118 18.57 34.51 25.61
CA PRO A 1118 18.97 34.60 27.02
C PRO A 1118 20.13 35.57 27.31
N LEU A 1119 20.79 36.11 26.27
CA LEU A 1119 21.96 36.99 26.40
C LEU A 1119 21.67 38.44 25.97
N LEU A 1120 20.44 38.77 25.58
CA LEU A 1120 20.09 40.11 25.09
C LEU A 1120 20.04 41.12 26.25
N GLU A 1121 21.06 41.94 26.39
CA GLU A 1121 21.23 42.85 27.54
C GLU A 1121 20.45 44.16 27.40
N LYS A 1122 20.33 44.69 26.17
CA LYS A 1122 19.67 45.97 25.88
C LYS A 1122 19.02 45.98 24.50
N LEU A 1123 17.86 46.62 24.43
CA LEU A 1123 17.26 47.08 23.17
C LEU A 1123 17.81 48.48 22.81
N PRO A 1124 17.93 48.81 21.51
CA PRO A 1124 18.44 50.10 21.05
C PRO A 1124 17.49 51.25 21.38
N GLY A 1125 18.06 52.45 21.51
CA GLY A 1125 17.33 53.63 21.93
C GLY A 1125 16.33 54.12 20.89
N ILE A 1126 15.04 53.93 21.15
CA ILE A 1126 13.96 54.45 20.31
C ILE A 1126 13.83 55.97 20.52
N SER A 1127 14.50 56.76 19.67
CA SER A 1127 14.09 58.15 19.46
C SER A 1127 12.79 58.13 18.64
N ALA A 1128 11.66 58.41 19.28
CA ALA A 1128 10.36 58.39 18.63
C ALA A 1128 10.28 59.38 17.44
N ASN A 1129 9.84 58.87 16.30
CA ASN A 1129 9.36 59.61 15.12
C ASN A 1129 8.39 58.70 14.36
#